data_AF-A0A1B0CKV5-F1
#
_entry.id   AF-A0A1B0CKV5-F1
#
_cell.length_a   1.000
_cell.length_b   1.000
_cell.length_c   1.000
_cell.angle_alpha   90.00
_cell.angle_beta   90.00
_cell.angle_gamma   90.00
#
_symmetry.space_group_name_H-M   'P 1'
#
loop_
_entity.id
_entity.type
_entity.pdbx_description
1 polymer ?
#
loop_
_entity_poly.entity_id
_entity_poly.type
_entity_poly.pdbx_seq_one_letter_code
_entity_poly.pdbx_strand_id
1 'polypeptide(L)'
;MARNPSQLVHLNPISWRSSISTSRVTFHPPDGVRPLVDPDFGELYENDVPDREKYREQLIIVGTFGKQFPQHSLAILAKLLETKIQILRENLQQMHSNLHHPSTKIPYTVFEDIHWLLLIAGHVICTEADGEQSLIPSEIMDHSIQQLASGGVDITTSLKVLASPGLAIFEIPTAEQTADHVIRIVASVLRYCEIEQGAIEAKMLQYLSPEVSASAMWFLKFWATSYLLPQEDHYENMSETLKSAFGINTPGGEWMMNYLLKKVYINVQSFTAETGVIDDSIKLLVSLVARKHRCEIAFKSVCFKSVMDLKNLPLPINIKSGLLMGLIMTASCITEKSMREQYLRELIEPICLQFGQITAAETRNSPLFAEKIFYCLQEMKACFEGGSKPTVSFIFVTFQPILTALVNILDYLHSSSQIVEIVLEVLCKVVESTFFLNSEDTQKVHEVCLGVLQVYVKHNTNRFSLDVTNDDDNLRDLQLLLKLMNYILSKTFFDFTDTPGQLDNSECVIYGLTFLMPMITTDLLKYPNFCLQFYQTIKLFVEAKSHELCTLPADLLTKFMGATEMGLTSFGSEVQSCCLELLQILGNTVYFDQNPESFMYTALMPFLKHLLDLILTQQIDSVNKTDCSKALFALICCYKEKFVELVQQILQSQTNPAYAEKLSTEFRELTNNVDLVNNRFSQFRFSERFDKFLVNIGFMYSN
;
A
#
# COMPACT_ATOMS: atom_id res chain seq x y z
N MET A 1 -17.42 -25.09 -28.13
CA MET A 1 -16.63 -25.83 -29.14
C MET A 1 -15.27 -26.15 -28.53
N ALA A 2 -15.05 -27.41 -28.14
CA ALA A 2 -13.79 -27.89 -27.60
C ALA A 2 -12.72 -27.96 -28.72
N ARG A 3 -11.51 -27.47 -28.47
CA ARG A 3 -10.32 -27.77 -29.27
C ARG A 3 -9.28 -28.47 -28.40
N ASN A 4 -8.78 -29.57 -28.96
CA ASN A 4 -7.84 -30.55 -28.42
C ASN A 4 -6.48 -29.94 -28.01
N PRO A 5 -5.87 -30.35 -26.89
CA PRO A 5 -4.56 -29.87 -26.44
C PRO A 5 -3.34 -30.69 -26.95
N SER A 6 -3.45 -31.42 -28.07
CA SER A 6 -2.43 -32.40 -28.49
C SER A 6 -1.55 -31.99 -29.69
N GLN A 7 -1.40 -30.70 -30.00
CA GLN A 7 -0.61 -30.24 -31.16
C GLN A 7 0.46 -29.15 -30.89
N LEU A 8 0.97 -29.03 -29.66
CA LEU A 8 2.11 -28.15 -29.36
C LEU A 8 3.37 -28.95 -28.92
N VAL A 9 3.73 -29.97 -29.71
CA VAL A 9 5.05 -30.60 -29.63
C VAL A 9 5.80 -30.21 -30.90
N HIS A 10 7.02 -29.69 -30.72
CA HIS A 10 7.95 -29.12 -31.71
C HIS A 10 7.96 -27.58 -31.82
N LEU A 11 8.39 -26.91 -30.75
CA LEU A 11 9.12 -25.65 -30.88
C LEU A 11 10.59 -25.89 -30.48
N ASN A 12 11.46 -25.46 -31.39
CA ASN A 12 12.91 -25.66 -31.45
C ASN A 12 13.65 -25.08 -30.21
N PRO A 13 14.82 -25.62 -29.80
CA PRO A 13 15.60 -25.20 -28.62
C PRO A 13 16.24 -23.79 -28.68
N ILE A 14 15.82 -22.93 -29.60
CA ILE A 14 16.53 -21.70 -29.97
C ILE A 14 16.08 -20.49 -29.13
N SER A 15 14.93 -20.54 -28.45
CA SER A 15 14.45 -19.45 -27.57
C SER A 15 15.18 -19.32 -26.23
N TRP A 16 15.95 -20.33 -25.82
CA TRP A 16 16.67 -20.31 -24.53
C TRP A 16 17.92 -19.42 -24.53
N ARG A 17 18.49 -19.09 -25.70
CA ARG A 17 19.69 -18.22 -25.77
C ARG A 17 19.38 -16.73 -25.59
N SER A 18 18.15 -16.28 -25.86
CA SER A 18 17.76 -14.86 -25.75
C SER A 18 17.28 -14.45 -24.36
N SER A 19 16.91 -15.41 -23.49
CA SER A 19 16.53 -15.10 -22.10
C SER A 19 17.72 -15.23 -21.13
N ILE A 20 18.78 -15.95 -21.53
CA ILE A 20 20.08 -15.95 -20.85
C ILE A 20 20.88 -14.68 -21.19
N SER A 21 20.52 -13.94 -22.25
CA SER A 21 21.21 -12.68 -22.54
C SER A 21 20.91 -11.59 -21.51
N THR A 22 19.74 -11.57 -20.87
CA THR A 22 19.46 -10.59 -19.80
C THR A 22 20.20 -10.91 -18.49
N SER A 23 20.34 -12.20 -18.12
CA SER A 23 21.17 -12.58 -16.94
C SER A 23 22.66 -12.43 -17.20
N ARG A 24 23.14 -12.62 -18.44
CA ARG A 24 24.54 -12.31 -18.78
C ARG A 24 24.84 -10.81 -18.78
N VAL A 25 23.86 -9.95 -19.07
CA VAL A 25 24.07 -8.49 -19.14
C VAL A 25 24.23 -7.85 -17.75
N THR A 26 23.78 -8.50 -16.67
CA THR A 26 23.93 -7.99 -15.29
C THR A 26 25.24 -8.40 -14.60
N PHE A 27 25.84 -9.52 -15.01
CA PHE A 27 27.08 -10.03 -14.39
C PHE A 27 28.34 -9.57 -15.11
N HIS A 28 29.39 -9.33 -14.33
CA HIS A 28 30.72 -9.08 -14.88
C HIS A 28 31.38 -10.38 -15.38
N PRO A 29 32.40 -10.29 -16.27
CA PRO A 29 33.23 -11.42 -16.62
C PRO A 29 33.84 -12.09 -15.36
N PRO A 30 33.98 -13.43 -15.31
CA PRO A 30 33.86 -14.39 -16.42
C PRO A 30 32.44 -14.92 -16.68
N ASP A 31 31.47 -14.66 -15.79
CA ASP A 31 30.14 -15.30 -15.84
C ASP A 31 29.11 -14.49 -16.66
N GLY A 32 29.41 -13.23 -16.98
CA GLY A 32 28.57 -12.36 -17.80
C GLY A 32 29.31 -11.45 -18.78
N VAL A 33 28.57 -10.51 -19.36
CA VAL A 33 28.98 -9.56 -20.40
C VAL A 33 28.77 -8.10 -19.98
N ARG A 34 28.47 -7.83 -18.69
CA ARG A 34 28.37 -6.45 -18.20
C ARG A 34 29.72 -5.76 -18.42
N PRO A 35 29.77 -4.64 -19.16
CA PRO A 35 31.01 -3.93 -19.39
C PRO A 35 31.59 -3.43 -18.07
N LEU A 36 32.92 -3.51 -17.93
CA LEU A 36 33.65 -2.83 -16.85
C LEU A 36 33.52 -1.33 -17.09
N VAL A 37 32.51 -0.71 -16.49
CA VAL A 37 32.40 0.75 -16.43
C VAL A 37 33.26 1.21 -15.26
N ASP A 38 34.11 2.21 -15.49
CA ASP A 38 34.98 2.78 -14.46
C ASP A 38 34.08 3.45 -13.39
N PRO A 39 34.19 3.09 -12.10
CA PRO A 39 33.31 3.60 -11.03
C PRO A 39 33.32 5.13 -10.86
N ASP A 40 34.27 5.83 -11.48
CA ASP A 40 34.31 7.30 -11.50
C ASP A 40 33.26 7.95 -12.45
N PHE A 41 32.46 7.15 -13.18
CA PHE A 41 31.39 7.64 -14.07
C PHE A 41 30.01 7.68 -13.40
N GLY A 42 29.86 8.53 -12.39
CA GLY A 42 28.55 8.95 -11.88
C GLY A 42 28.58 9.28 -10.39
N GLU A 43 28.46 10.56 -10.05
CA GLU A 43 28.08 10.94 -8.69
C GLU A 43 26.68 10.37 -8.44
N LEU A 44 26.56 9.38 -7.54
CA LEU A 44 25.28 8.95 -7.02
C LEU A 44 24.78 10.02 -6.05
N TYR A 45 23.60 10.56 -6.32
CA TYR A 45 22.99 11.56 -5.45
C TYR A 45 22.16 10.86 -4.37
N GLU A 46 22.03 11.48 -3.19
CA GLU A 46 21.22 10.96 -2.07
C GLU A 46 19.73 10.75 -2.45
N ASN A 47 19.29 11.32 -3.57
CA ASN A 47 17.94 11.19 -4.14
C ASN A 47 17.83 10.14 -5.27
N ASP A 48 18.90 9.41 -5.59
CA ASP A 48 18.82 8.38 -6.62
C ASP A 48 17.89 7.25 -6.18
N VAL A 49 16.96 6.90 -7.07
CA VAL A 49 16.02 5.80 -6.84
C VAL A 49 16.82 4.49 -6.80
N PRO A 50 16.69 3.66 -5.74
CA PRO A 50 17.47 2.43 -5.66
C PRO A 50 17.10 1.46 -6.80
N ASP A 51 18.04 0.59 -7.17
CA ASP A 51 17.91 -0.27 -8.33
C ASP A 51 16.68 -1.20 -8.25
N ARG A 52 16.33 -1.64 -7.04
CA ARG A 52 15.15 -2.50 -6.80
C ARG A 52 13.82 -1.79 -7.09
N GLU A 53 13.74 -0.46 -6.96
CA GLU A 53 12.57 0.34 -7.37
C GLU A 53 12.67 0.76 -8.85
N LYS A 54 13.86 1.18 -9.29
CA LYS A 54 14.09 1.61 -10.68
C LYS A 54 13.85 0.51 -11.70
N TYR A 55 14.23 -0.73 -11.37
CA TYR A 55 14.09 -1.90 -12.23
C TYR A 55 13.02 -2.89 -11.72
N ARG A 56 12.08 -2.42 -10.89
CA ARG A 56 11.07 -3.26 -10.25
C ARG A 56 10.31 -4.16 -11.24
N GLU A 57 9.80 -3.57 -12.32
CA GLU A 57 9.02 -4.32 -13.33
C GLU A 57 9.86 -5.40 -14.02
N GLN A 58 11.11 -5.10 -14.36
CA GLN A 58 12.03 -6.05 -14.97
C GLN A 58 12.36 -7.20 -14.01
N LEU A 59 12.58 -6.89 -12.73
CA LEU A 59 12.85 -7.87 -11.69
C LEU A 59 11.64 -8.80 -11.46
N ILE A 60 10.42 -8.26 -11.46
CA ILE A 60 9.17 -9.05 -11.41
C ILE A 60 9.06 -10.01 -12.60
N ILE A 61 9.36 -9.53 -13.81
CA ILE A 61 9.35 -10.36 -15.02
C ILE A 61 10.40 -11.49 -14.91
N VAL A 62 11.64 -11.17 -14.54
CA VAL A 62 12.71 -12.16 -14.35
C VAL A 62 12.34 -13.17 -13.28
N GLY A 63 11.77 -12.70 -12.16
CA GLY A 63 11.25 -13.53 -11.09
C GLY A 63 10.19 -14.52 -11.56
N THR A 64 9.24 -14.04 -12.37
CA THR A 64 8.16 -14.86 -12.95
C THR A 64 8.72 -15.96 -13.87
N PHE A 65 9.69 -15.65 -14.72
CA PHE A 65 10.37 -16.67 -15.54
C PHE A 65 11.17 -17.67 -14.70
N GLY A 66 11.83 -17.20 -13.65
CA GLY A 66 12.57 -18.07 -12.73
C GLY A 66 11.68 -19.10 -12.04
N LYS A 67 10.46 -18.71 -11.64
CA LYS A 67 9.47 -19.60 -11.01
C LYS A 67 8.98 -20.72 -11.93
N GLN A 68 8.95 -20.51 -13.25
CA GLN A 68 8.51 -21.54 -14.19
C GLN A 68 9.48 -22.73 -14.31
N PHE A 69 10.76 -22.54 -13.93
CA PHE A 69 11.79 -23.57 -14.02
C PHE A 69 12.63 -23.66 -12.73
N PRO A 70 11.99 -23.95 -11.58
CA PRO A 70 12.60 -23.80 -10.26
C PRO A 70 13.82 -24.72 -10.05
N GLN A 71 13.81 -25.92 -10.65
CA GLN A 71 14.96 -26.83 -10.61
C GLN A 71 16.23 -26.20 -11.18
N HIS A 72 16.11 -25.45 -12.27
CA HIS A 72 17.25 -24.81 -12.93
C HIS A 72 17.60 -23.46 -12.28
N SER A 73 16.60 -22.59 -12.13
CA SER A 73 16.79 -21.22 -11.66
C SER A 73 17.32 -21.18 -10.23
N LEU A 74 16.72 -21.94 -9.30
CA LEU A 74 17.14 -21.95 -7.90
C LEU A 74 18.53 -22.56 -7.72
N ALA A 75 18.85 -23.63 -8.48
CA ALA A 75 20.17 -24.26 -8.41
C ALA A 75 21.28 -23.30 -8.86
N ILE A 76 21.05 -22.55 -9.94
CA ILE A 76 22.02 -21.56 -10.45
C ILE A 76 22.14 -20.38 -9.49
N LEU A 77 21.02 -19.83 -9.00
CA LEU A 77 21.06 -18.70 -8.07
C LEU A 77 21.77 -19.06 -6.77
N ALA A 78 21.49 -20.24 -6.20
CA ALA A 78 22.19 -20.75 -5.02
C ALA A 78 23.70 -20.80 -5.28
N LYS A 79 24.12 -21.45 -6.38
CA LYS A 79 25.54 -21.60 -6.71
C LYS A 79 26.25 -20.27 -6.96
N LEU A 80 25.61 -19.34 -7.67
CA LEU A 80 26.18 -18.02 -7.95
C LEU A 80 26.34 -17.21 -6.66
N LEU A 81 25.32 -17.19 -5.79
CA LEU A 81 25.40 -16.53 -4.48
C LEU A 81 26.51 -17.13 -3.62
N GLU A 82 26.55 -18.46 -3.48
CA GLU A 82 27.58 -19.17 -2.73
C GLU A 82 28.99 -18.80 -3.21
N THR A 83 29.19 -18.80 -4.54
CA THR A 83 30.48 -18.49 -5.16
C THR A 83 30.90 -17.04 -4.90
N LYS A 84 30.01 -16.06 -5.17
CA LYS A 84 30.36 -14.64 -5.04
C LYS A 84 30.57 -14.24 -3.58
N ILE A 85 29.78 -14.79 -2.66
CA ILE A 85 29.93 -14.55 -1.22
C ILE A 85 31.23 -15.19 -0.69
N GLN A 86 31.60 -16.37 -1.19
CA GLN A 86 32.88 -16.99 -0.84
C GLN A 86 34.07 -16.16 -1.34
N ILE A 87 34.00 -15.64 -2.58
CA ILE A 87 35.02 -14.72 -3.11
C ILE A 87 35.13 -13.47 -2.22
N LEU A 88 34.01 -12.89 -1.78
CA LEU A 88 34.02 -11.76 -0.86
C LEU A 88 34.71 -12.12 0.47
N ARG A 89 34.38 -13.29 1.06
CA ARG A 89 35.00 -13.78 2.29
C ARG A 89 36.51 -13.89 2.17
N GLU A 90 36.99 -14.51 1.08
CA GLU A 90 38.42 -14.71 0.84
C GLU A 90 39.16 -13.38 0.68
N ASN A 91 38.58 -12.43 -0.07
CA ASN A 91 39.17 -11.10 -0.22
C ASN A 91 39.25 -10.36 1.13
N LEU A 92 38.19 -10.41 1.95
CA LEU A 92 38.20 -9.79 3.29
C LEU A 92 39.24 -10.44 4.21
N GLN A 93 39.36 -11.77 4.20
CA GLN A 93 40.36 -12.50 4.99
C GLN A 93 41.79 -12.15 4.56
N GLN A 94 42.05 -12.07 3.24
CA GLN A 94 43.34 -11.65 2.71
C GLN A 94 43.68 -10.22 3.16
N MET A 95 42.72 -9.29 3.08
CA MET A 95 42.92 -7.92 3.55
C MET A 95 43.21 -7.86 5.05
N HIS A 96 42.48 -8.64 5.87
CA HIS A 96 42.72 -8.71 7.31
C HIS A 96 44.12 -9.23 7.63
N SER A 97 44.59 -10.25 6.90
CA SER A 97 45.95 -10.79 7.08
C SER A 97 47.05 -9.84 6.61
N ASN A 98 46.75 -8.99 5.62
CA ASN A 98 47.71 -8.07 4.98
C ASN A 98 47.53 -6.61 5.40
N LEU A 99 47.07 -6.33 6.63
CA LEU A 99 46.84 -4.97 7.16
C LEU A 99 48.02 -3.99 7.00
N HIS A 100 49.25 -4.50 6.79
CA HIS A 100 50.46 -3.69 6.57
C HIS A 100 50.75 -3.34 5.09
N HIS A 101 49.99 -3.88 4.12
CA HIS A 101 50.12 -3.60 2.69
C HIS A 101 48.76 -3.25 2.06
N PRO A 102 48.38 -1.96 2.00
CA PRO A 102 47.02 -1.50 1.65
C PRO A 102 46.67 -1.56 0.15
N SER A 103 47.39 -2.36 -0.66
CA SER A 103 47.19 -2.41 -2.11
C SER A 103 46.08 -3.37 -2.57
N THR A 104 45.54 -4.19 -1.67
CA THR A 104 44.45 -5.12 -2.01
C THR A 104 43.13 -4.36 -1.90
N LYS A 105 42.40 -4.20 -3.00
CA LYS A 105 41.01 -3.70 -3.00
C LYS A 105 40.09 -4.84 -3.38
N ILE A 106 38.96 -4.95 -2.69
CA ILE A 106 37.90 -5.88 -3.11
C ILE A 106 37.36 -5.37 -4.46
N PRO A 107 37.28 -6.21 -5.51
CA PRO A 107 36.73 -5.78 -6.77
C PRO A 107 35.27 -5.36 -6.59
N TYR A 108 34.93 -4.12 -6.98
CA TYR A 108 33.56 -3.61 -6.91
C TYR A 108 32.55 -4.52 -7.63
N THR A 109 32.99 -5.21 -8.67
CA THR A 109 32.20 -6.20 -9.42
C THR A 109 31.63 -7.31 -8.54
N VAL A 110 32.30 -7.68 -7.44
CA VAL A 110 31.79 -8.68 -6.49
C VAL A 110 30.56 -8.15 -5.75
N PHE A 111 30.58 -6.90 -5.31
CA PHE A 111 29.44 -6.27 -4.65
C PHE A 111 28.26 -6.11 -5.60
N GLU A 112 28.50 -5.66 -6.84
CA GLU A 112 27.47 -5.59 -7.88
C GLU A 112 26.85 -6.96 -8.17
N ASP A 113 27.67 -7.99 -8.36
CA ASP A 113 27.18 -9.34 -8.64
C ASP A 113 26.31 -9.84 -7.48
N ILE A 114 26.71 -9.62 -6.22
CA ILE A 114 25.92 -10.02 -5.05
C ILE A 114 24.62 -9.20 -4.97
N HIS A 115 24.67 -7.88 -5.17
CA HIS A 115 23.50 -7.00 -5.17
C HIS A 115 22.42 -7.52 -6.15
N TRP A 116 22.78 -7.69 -7.42
CA TRP A 116 21.85 -8.17 -8.44
C TRP A 116 21.35 -9.59 -8.18
N LEU A 117 22.21 -10.48 -7.66
CA LEU A 117 21.79 -11.84 -7.28
C LEU A 117 20.76 -11.82 -6.15
N LEU A 118 20.90 -10.94 -5.15
CA LEU A 118 19.93 -10.80 -4.07
C LEU A 118 18.58 -10.31 -4.62
N LEU A 119 18.58 -9.29 -5.47
CA LEU A 119 17.35 -8.78 -6.09
C LEU A 119 16.65 -9.86 -6.92
N ILE A 120 17.38 -10.51 -7.83
CA ILE A 120 16.83 -11.59 -8.67
C ILE A 120 16.33 -12.75 -7.80
N ALA A 121 17.11 -13.20 -6.81
CA ALA A 121 16.71 -14.30 -5.95
C ALA A 121 15.44 -13.98 -5.16
N GLY A 122 15.31 -12.75 -4.64
CA GLY A 122 14.12 -12.29 -3.93
C GLY A 122 12.87 -12.39 -4.79
N HIS A 123 12.92 -11.86 -6.02
CA HIS A 123 11.80 -11.93 -6.96
C HIS A 123 11.55 -13.33 -7.53
N VAL A 124 12.54 -14.25 -7.53
CA VAL A 124 12.32 -15.64 -7.93
C VAL A 124 11.60 -16.42 -6.83
N ILE A 125 12.01 -16.31 -5.57
CA ILE A 125 11.45 -17.13 -4.49
C ILE A 125 10.20 -16.50 -3.85
N CYS A 126 10.00 -15.19 -3.96
CA CYS A 126 8.84 -14.51 -3.36
C CYS A 126 7.92 -13.90 -4.42
N THR A 127 6.70 -13.56 -4.00
CA THR A 127 5.74 -12.76 -4.77
C THR A 127 5.31 -11.57 -3.93
N GLU A 128 5.32 -10.37 -4.51
CA GLU A 128 4.77 -9.19 -3.86
C GLU A 128 3.24 -9.31 -3.84
N ALA A 129 2.64 -9.11 -2.66
CA ALA A 129 1.20 -9.05 -2.50
C ALA A 129 0.86 -7.70 -1.89
N ASP A 130 0.03 -6.93 -2.57
CA ASP A 130 -0.45 -5.64 -2.09
C ASP A 130 -1.71 -5.86 -1.25
N GLY A 131 -1.64 -5.59 0.05
CA GLY A 131 -2.78 -5.68 0.97
C GLY A 131 -3.20 -7.09 1.38
N GLU A 132 -2.71 -8.13 0.72
CA GLU A 132 -2.97 -9.54 1.05
C GLU A 132 -1.78 -10.21 1.75
N GLN A 133 -2.04 -11.38 2.35
CA GLN A 133 -0.97 -12.20 2.90
C GLN A 133 -0.13 -12.80 1.77
N SER A 134 1.15 -12.42 1.71
CA SER A 134 2.13 -13.09 0.84
C SER A 134 2.29 -14.56 1.21
N LEU A 135 2.17 -15.42 0.21
CA LEU A 135 2.36 -16.86 0.30
C LEU A 135 3.61 -17.27 -0.49
N ILE A 136 4.18 -18.41 -0.12
CA ILE A 136 5.23 -19.05 -0.92
C ILE A 136 4.63 -19.41 -2.29
N PRO A 137 5.26 -19.01 -3.42
CA PRO A 137 4.76 -19.35 -4.75
C PRO A 137 4.60 -20.87 -4.90
N SER A 138 3.50 -21.31 -5.52
CA SER A 138 3.18 -22.74 -5.63
C SER A 138 4.27 -23.51 -6.37
N GLU A 139 4.88 -22.91 -7.40
CA GLU A 139 5.97 -23.53 -8.16
C GLU A 139 7.19 -23.83 -7.29
N ILE A 140 7.46 -22.94 -6.31
CA ILE A 140 8.59 -23.08 -5.39
C ILE A 140 8.26 -24.10 -4.30
N MET A 141 7.03 -24.10 -3.78
CA MET A 141 6.55 -25.09 -2.82
C MET A 141 6.60 -26.51 -3.41
N ASP A 142 6.03 -26.69 -4.60
CA ASP A 142 5.98 -27.96 -5.32
C ASP A 142 7.38 -28.48 -5.63
N HIS A 143 8.29 -27.59 -6.04
CA HIS A 143 9.68 -27.95 -6.26
C HIS A 143 10.34 -28.50 -5.00
N SER A 144 10.20 -27.83 -3.85
CA SER A 144 10.77 -28.31 -2.58
C SER A 144 10.18 -29.67 -2.16
N ILE A 145 8.87 -29.88 -2.36
CA ILE A 145 8.21 -31.18 -2.12
C ILE A 145 8.81 -32.27 -3.03
N GLN A 146 8.98 -31.98 -4.31
CA GLN A 146 9.54 -32.93 -5.29
C GLN A 146 11.01 -33.26 -5.02
N GLN A 147 11.81 -32.29 -4.55
CA GLN A 147 13.20 -32.53 -4.16
C GLN A 147 13.32 -33.55 -3.03
N LEU A 148 12.45 -33.48 -2.03
CA LEU A 148 12.41 -34.45 -0.93
C LEU A 148 11.87 -35.81 -1.42
N ALA A 149 10.76 -35.80 -2.17
CA ALA A 149 10.11 -37.04 -2.65
C ALA A 149 10.99 -37.87 -3.60
N SER A 150 11.85 -37.22 -4.38
CA SER A 150 12.82 -37.89 -5.26
C SER A 150 14.05 -38.45 -4.54
N GLY A 151 14.18 -38.21 -3.23
CA GLY A 151 15.37 -38.57 -2.45
C GLY A 151 16.60 -37.71 -2.77
N GLY A 152 16.42 -36.60 -3.50
CA GLY A 152 17.48 -35.67 -3.84
C GLY A 152 17.89 -34.75 -2.68
N VAL A 153 17.03 -34.58 -1.68
CA VAL A 153 17.27 -33.70 -0.52
C VAL A 153 17.15 -34.48 0.80
N ASP A 154 18.07 -34.17 1.71
CA ASP A 154 18.04 -34.58 3.12
C ASP A 154 17.72 -33.37 4.01
N ILE A 155 16.67 -33.51 4.83
CA ILE A 155 16.21 -32.45 5.75
C ILE A 155 17.32 -32.10 6.74
N THR A 156 18.03 -33.10 7.28
CA THR A 156 19.07 -32.88 8.29
C THR A 156 20.22 -32.04 7.73
N THR A 157 20.66 -32.34 6.51
CA THR A 157 21.69 -31.58 5.80
C THR A 157 21.21 -30.17 5.52
N SER A 158 19.97 -30.00 5.06
CA SER A 158 19.38 -28.68 4.80
C SER A 158 19.35 -27.81 6.07
N LEU A 159 18.93 -28.39 7.21
CA LEU A 159 18.94 -27.68 8.50
C LEU A 159 20.35 -27.34 8.98
N LYS A 160 21.35 -28.20 8.75
CA LYS A 160 22.76 -27.91 9.05
C LYS A 160 23.31 -26.76 8.21
N VAL A 161 22.97 -26.72 6.92
CA VAL A 161 23.33 -25.64 5.99
C VAL A 161 22.77 -24.30 6.46
N LEU A 162 21.54 -24.30 6.96
CA LEU A 162 20.88 -23.11 7.50
C LEU A 162 21.50 -22.66 8.84
N ALA A 163 21.70 -23.60 9.77
CA ALA A 163 22.16 -23.32 11.14
C ALA A 163 23.66 -23.01 11.23
N SER A 164 24.42 -23.13 10.14
CA SER A 164 25.86 -22.91 10.10
C SER A 164 26.26 -21.79 9.13
N PRO A 165 25.74 -20.55 9.30
CA PRO A 165 26.04 -19.45 8.38
C PRO A 165 27.51 -18.99 8.44
N GLY A 166 28.28 -19.39 9.46
CA GLY A 166 29.73 -19.13 9.53
C GLY A 166 30.59 -20.06 8.66
N LEU A 167 30.02 -21.14 8.10
CA LEU A 167 30.72 -22.12 7.26
C LEU A 167 30.36 -21.93 5.79
N ALA A 168 31.33 -22.09 4.91
CA ALA A 168 31.08 -22.20 3.48
C ALA A 168 30.36 -23.52 3.17
N ILE A 169 29.58 -23.56 2.07
CA ILE A 169 28.75 -24.73 1.77
C ILE A 169 29.60 -26.00 1.55
N PHE A 170 30.77 -25.87 0.93
CA PHE A 170 31.67 -27.00 0.66
C PHE A 170 32.28 -27.60 1.95
N GLU A 171 32.25 -26.86 3.08
CA GLU A 171 32.70 -27.36 4.39
C GLU A 171 31.66 -28.29 5.03
N ILE A 172 30.43 -28.31 4.50
CA ILE A 172 29.34 -29.17 4.99
C ILE A 172 29.22 -30.37 4.04
N PRO A 173 29.48 -31.61 4.52
CA PRO A 173 29.44 -32.79 3.66
C PRO A 173 28.11 -32.93 2.91
N THR A 174 28.21 -33.21 1.61
CA THR A 174 27.11 -33.42 0.65
C THR A 174 26.12 -32.27 0.48
N ALA A 175 26.33 -31.12 1.14
CA ALA A 175 25.37 -30.02 1.16
C ALA A 175 25.02 -29.46 -0.22
N GLU A 176 25.98 -29.36 -1.14
CA GLU A 176 25.73 -28.85 -2.49
C GLU A 176 24.77 -29.75 -3.29
N GLN A 177 24.70 -31.04 -2.98
CA GLN A 177 23.87 -32.01 -3.70
C GLN A 177 22.57 -32.31 -2.95
N THR A 178 22.61 -32.33 -1.61
CA THR A 178 21.51 -32.87 -0.79
C THR A 178 20.78 -31.82 0.05
N ALA A 179 21.13 -30.53 -0.04
CA ALA A 179 20.36 -29.48 0.59
C ALA A 179 19.31 -28.87 -0.35
N ASP A 180 18.14 -28.55 0.21
CA ASP A 180 17.06 -27.87 -0.51
C ASP A 180 17.55 -26.54 -1.12
N HIS A 181 17.16 -26.28 -2.38
CA HIS A 181 17.68 -25.12 -3.11
C HIS A 181 17.23 -23.78 -2.51
N VAL A 182 16.01 -23.69 -1.98
CA VAL A 182 15.52 -22.47 -1.34
C VAL A 182 16.31 -22.22 -0.05
N ILE A 183 16.52 -23.27 0.74
CA ILE A 183 17.33 -23.17 1.97
C ILE A 183 18.76 -22.74 1.66
N ARG A 184 19.37 -23.24 0.58
CA ARG A 184 20.70 -22.82 0.15
C ARG A 184 20.79 -21.34 -0.19
N ILE A 185 19.80 -20.80 -0.91
CA ILE A 185 19.73 -19.36 -1.22
C ILE A 185 19.66 -18.55 0.08
N VAL A 186 18.72 -18.88 0.97
CA VAL A 186 18.53 -18.18 2.24
C VAL A 186 19.80 -18.27 3.10
N ALA A 187 20.39 -19.45 3.22
CA ALA A 187 21.62 -19.66 3.97
C ALA A 187 22.80 -18.88 3.38
N SER A 188 22.86 -18.67 2.08
CA SER A 188 23.87 -17.79 1.45
C SER A 188 23.71 -16.34 1.88
N VAL A 189 22.48 -15.83 1.97
CA VAL A 189 22.24 -14.48 2.51
C VAL A 189 22.64 -14.39 3.99
N LEU A 190 22.39 -15.44 4.78
CA LEU A 190 22.87 -15.49 6.18
C LEU A 190 24.41 -15.55 6.25
N ARG A 191 25.07 -16.26 5.34
CA ARG A 191 26.55 -16.26 5.24
C ARG A 191 27.10 -14.87 4.97
N TYR A 192 26.48 -14.11 4.07
CA TYR A 192 26.83 -12.71 3.86
C TYR A 192 26.67 -11.90 5.16
N CYS A 193 25.57 -12.10 5.88
CA CYS A 193 25.32 -11.42 7.16
C CYS A 193 26.38 -11.75 8.24
N GLU A 194 26.88 -13.00 8.30
CA GLU A 194 27.99 -13.40 9.18
C GLU A 194 29.32 -12.79 8.77
N ILE A 195 29.62 -12.74 7.46
CA ILE A 195 30.82 -12.08 6.94
C ILE A 195 30.80 -10.59 7.31
N GLU A 196 29.64 -9.94 7.13
CA GLU A 196 29.45 -8.54 7.50
C GLU A 196 29.62 -8.32 9.01
N GLN A 197 29.04 -9.18 9.85
CA GLN A 197 29.24 -9.11 11.30
C GLN A 197 30.72 -9.29 11.68
N GLY A 198 31.41 -10.27 11.08
CA GLY A 198 32.83 -10.48 11.32
C GLY A 198 33.69 -9.27 10.89
N ALA A 199 33.32 -8.61 9.79
CA ALA A 199 33.98 -7.38 9.35
C ALA A 199 33.72 -6.21 10.31
N ILE A 200 32.52 -6.07 10.87
CA ILE A 200 32.21 -5.08 11.91
C ILE A 200 33.08 -5.32 13.14
N GLU A 201 33.13 -6.56 13.64
CA GLU A 201 33.95 -6.96 14.80
C GLU A 201 35.45 -6.70 14.56
N ALA A 202 35.92 -6.91 13.32
CA ALA A 202 37.29 -6.63 12.89
C ALA A 202 37.56 -5.14 12.55
N LYS A 203 36.59 -4.24 12.73
CA LYS A 203 36.67 -2.81 12.36
C LYS A 203 37.00 -2.56 10.89
N MET A 204 36.44 -3.39 10.02
CA MET A 204 36.64 -3.38 8.56
C MET A 204 35.38 -2.92 7.80
N LEU A 205 34.44 -2.23 8.47
CA LEU A 205 33.18 -1.78 7.89
C LEU A 205 33.35 -0.95 6.61
N GLN A 206 34.40 -0.12 6.56
CA GLN A 206 34.78 0.71 5.40
C GLN A 206 35.09 -0.07 4.11
N TYR A 207 35.23 -1.40 4.19
CA TYR A 207 35.49 -2.26 3.03
C TYR A 207 34.25 -3.01 2.57
N LEU A 208 33.10 -2.80 3.20
CA LEU A 208 31.81 -3.38 2.82
C LEU A 208 31.03 -2.41 1.95
N SER A 209 30.00 -2.92 1.27
CA SER A 209 29.09 -2.12 0.47
C SER A 209 27.77 -1.93 1.22
N PRO A 210 27.41 -0.69 1.62
CA PRO A 210 26.12 -0.41 2.23
C PRO A 210 24.94 -0.82 1.33
N GLU A 211 25.09 -0.71 0.01
CA GLU A 211 24.06 -1.11 -0.96
C GLU A 211 23.78 -2.63 -0.91
N VAL A 212 24.83 -3.45 -0.75
CA VAL A 212 24.66 -4.90 -0.57
C VAL A 212 24.04 -5.22 0.80
N SER A 213 24.40 -4.48 1.86
CA SER A 213 23.76 -4.60 3.17
C SER A 213 22.26 -4.27 3.10
N ALA A 214 21.89 -3.17 2.45
CA ALA A 214 20.51 -2.77 2.21
C ALA A 214 19.74 -3.83 1.40
N SER A 215 20.36 -4.35 0.34
CA SER A 215 19.79 -5.41 -0.50
C SER A 215 19.57 -6.72 0.27
N ALA A 216 20.49 -7.08 1.17
CA ALA A 216 20.34 -8.24 2.04
C ALA A 216 19.17 -8.06 3.02
N MET A 217 19.02 -6.87 3.62
CA MET A 217 17.90 -6.58 4.52
C MET A 217 16.57 -6.58 3.78
N TRP A 218 16.51 -6.00 2.58
CA TRP A 218 15.35 -6.08 1.69
C TRP A 218 14.99 -7.52 1.35
N PHE A 219 15.98 -8.35 0.96
CA PHE A 219 15.74 -9.75 0.63
C PHE A 219 15.16 -10.49 1.84
N LEU A 220 15.76 -10.32 3.03
CA LEU A 220 15.31 -10.98 4.25
C LEU A 220 13.91 -10.49 4.67
N LYS A 221 13.62 -9.20 4.51
CA LYS A 221 12.28 -8.64 4.76
C LYS A 221 11.27 -9.30 3.81
N PHE A 222 11.57 -9.33 2.52
CA PHE A 222 10.69 -9.86 1.49
C PHE A 222 10.45 -11.36 1.71
N TRP A 223 11.52 -12.11 1.95
CA TRP A 223 11.47 -13.53 2.32
C TRP A 223 10.64 -13.79 3.59
N ALA A 224 10.86 -13.02 4.66
CA ALA A 224 10.18 -13.21 5.93
C ALA A 224 8.66 -13.01 5.84
N THR A 225 8.15 -12.24 4.87
CA THR A 225 6.70 -12.08 4.68
C THR A 225 6.01 -13.43 4.41
N SER A 226 6.64 -14.30 3.60
CA SER A 226 6.05 -15.53 3.09
C SER A 226 6.58 -16.79 3.79
N TYR A 227 7.88 -16.81 4.11
CA TYR A 227 8.59 -18.02 4.56
C TYR A 227 8.78 -18.14 6.06
N LEU A 228 8.80 -17.04 6.82
CA LEU A 228 9.05 -17.10 8.26
C LEU A 228 7.76 -17.42 9.02
N LEU A 229 7.74 -18.53 9.76
CA LEU A 229 6.60 -18.95 10.58
C LEU A 229 5.28 -18.96 9.77
N PRO A 230 5.24 -19.65 8.61
CA PRO A 230 4.06 -19.68 7.74
C PRO A 230 2.91 -20.41 8.43
N GLN A 231 1.68 -19.97 8.15
CA GLN A 231 0.48 -20.65 8.62
C GLN A 231 0.14 -21.79 7.67
N GLU A 232 0.15 -23.01 8.19
CA GLU A 232 -0.05 -24.24 7.39
C GLU A 232 -1.42 -24.28 6.71
N ASP A 233 -2.45 -23.72 7.35
CA ASP A 233 -3.84 -23.70 6.85
C ASP A 233 -4.01 -22.97 5.50
N HIS A 234 -3.01 -22.19 5.08
CA HIS A 234 -3.05 -21.44 3.82
C HIS A 234 -2.45 -22.22 2.63
N TYR A 235 -1.95 -23.43 2.86
CA TYR A 235 -1.33 -24.27 1.84
C TYR A 235 -2.05 -25.61 1.75
N GLU A 236 -2.35 -26.06 0.53
CA GLU A 236 -2.88 -27.42 0.31
C GLU A 236 -1.87 -28.50 0.71
N ASN A 237 -0.60 -28.28 0.34
CA ASN A 237 0.52 -29.13 0.70
C ASN A 237 1.72 -28.24 1.09
N MET A 238 2.34 -28.53 2.23
CA MET A 238 3.51 -27.81 2.74
C MET A 238 4.74 -28.71 2.65
N SER A 239 5.85 -28.20 2.12
CA SER A 239 7.14 -28.91 2.13
C SER A 239 7.59 -29.17 3.57
N GLU A 240 7.79 -30.44 3.93
CA GLU A 240 8.33 -30.84 5.24
C GLU A 240 9.72 -30.24 5.51
N THR A 241 10.52 -30.04 4.46
CA THR A 241 11.84 -29.41 4.56
C THR A 241 11.72 -27.94 4.96
N LEU A 242 10.85 -27.17 4.28
CA LEU A 242 10.62 -25.75 4.58
C LEU A 242 9.90 -25.58 5.92
N LYS A 243 8.94 -26.45 6.24
CA LYS A 243 8.27 -26.50 7.52
C LYS A 243 9.25 -26.75 8.66
N SER A 244 10.14 -27.73 8.54
CA SER A 244 11.16 -28.00 9.56
C SER A 244 12.13 -26.84 9.77
N ALA A 245 12.44 -26.11 8.70
CA ALA A 245 13.38 -24.98 8.72
C ALA A 245 12.76 -23.69 9.26
N PHE A 246 11.51 -23.38 8.91
CA PHE A 246 10.92 -22.06 9.15
C PHE A 246 9.53 -22.09 9.80
N GLY A 247 8.97 -23.27 10.08
CA GLY A 247 7.61 -23.48 10.57
C GLY A 247 7.36 -22.98 11.99
N ILE A 248 6.08 -22.76 12.31
CA ILE A 248 5.62 -22.41 13.65
C ILE A 248 5.94 -23.58 14.61
N ASN A 249 6.39 -23.27 15.84
CA ASN A 249 6.77 -24.26 16.86
C ASN A 249 7.90 -25.22 16.42
N THR A 250 8.74 -24.80 15.47
CA THR A 250 9.94 -25.54 15.09
C THR A 250 11.19 -24.86 15.65
N PRO A 251 12.24 -25.62 16.03
CA PRO A 251 13.51 -25.03 16.45
C PRO A 251 14.13 -24.14 15.36
N GLY A 252 13.94 -24.47 14.08
CA GLY A 252 14.42 -23.69 12.96
C GLY A 252 13.75 -22.31 12.87
N GLY A 253 12.41 -22.27 13.00
CA GLY A 253 11.64 -21.02 13.01
C GLY A 253 12.01 -20.10 14.19
N GLU A 254 12.16 -20.66 15.39
CA GLU A 254 12.60 -19.90 16.58
C GLU A 254 14.03 -19.37 16.43
N TRP A 255 14.95 -20.22 15.96
CA TRP A 255 16.34 -19.83 15.70
C TRP A 255 16.42 -18.71 14.68
N MET A 256 15.68 -18.82 13.57
CA MET A 256 15.65 -17.81 12.52
C MET A 256 15.09 -16.48 13.03
N MET A 257 14.00 -16.48 13.80
CA MET A 257 13.46 -15.26 14.41
C MET A 257 14.52 -14.56 15.27
N ASN A 258 15.18 -15.32 16.15
CA ASN A 258 16.22 -14.77 17.02
C ASN A 258 17.43 -14.26 16.21
N TYR A 259 17.83 -14.97 15.16
CA TYR A 259 18.92 -14.56 14.26
C TYR A 259 18.61 -13.22 13.58
N LEU A 260 17.41 -13.07 13.01
CA LEU A 260 17.02 -11.84 12.31
C LEU A 260 16.91 -10.65 13.27
N LEU A 261 16.38 -10.84 14.48
CA LEU A 261 16.37 -9.79 15.51
C LEU A 261 17.79 -9.37 15.91
N LYS A 262 18.71 -10.33 16.08
CA LYS A 262 20.13 -10.05 16.33
C LYS A 262 20.72 -9.22 15.17
N LYS A 263 20.38 -9.57 13.94
CA LYS A 263 20.88 -8.88 12.75
C LYS A 263 20.39 -7.44 12.67
N VAL A 264 19.09 -7.21 12.92
CA VAL A 264 18.52 -5.85 13.03
C VAL A 264 19.30 -5.03 14.07
N TYR A 265 19.49 -5.58 15.27
CA TYR A 265 20.22 -4.91 16.34
C TYR A 265 21.64 -4.49 15.92
N ILE A 266 22.42 -5.43 15.36
CA ILE A 266 23.79 -5.18 14.90
C ILE A 266 23.83 -4.08 13.84
N ASN A 267 22.92 -4.14 12.86
CA ASN A 267 22.92 -3.18 11.76
C ASN A 267 22.60 -1.77 12.26
N VAL A 268 21.55 -1.60 13.05
CA VAL A 268 21.16 -0.29 13.61
C VAL A 268 22.27 0.30 14.48
N GLN A 269 23.00 -0.54 15.23
CA GLN A 269 24.09 -0.08 16.09
C GLN A 269 25.37 0.26 15.31
N SER A 270 25.65 -0.43 14.20
CA SER A 270 26.96 -0.36 13.53
C SER A 270 26.97 0.58 12.33
N PHE A 271 25.86 0.70 11.61
CA PHE A 271 25.75 1.48 10.37
C PHE A 271 25.25 2.91 10.61
N THR A 272 25.70 3.58 11.68
CA THR A 272 25.16 4.88 12.12
C THR A 272 25.22 6.00 11.08
N ALA A 273 26.10 5.90 10.09
CA ALA A 273 26.21 6.83 8.96
C ALA A 273 25.38 6.44 7.73
N GLU A 274 24.94 5.18 7.62
CA GLU A 274 24.29 4.63 6.44
C GLU A 274 22.77 4.45 6.70
N THR A 275 22.03 5.55 6.59
CA THR A 275 20.60 5.60 6.96
C THR A 275 19.73 4.60 6.18
N GLY A 276 20.04 4.34 4.91
CA GLY A 276 19.34 3.34 4.08
C GLY A 276 19.42 1.93 4.64
N VAL A 277 20.60 1.51 5.15
CA VAL A 277 20.79 0.19 5.76
C VAL A 277 19.99 0.07 7.06
N ILE A 278 19.99 1.14 7.87
CA ILE A 278 19.23 1.17 9.12
C ILE A 278 17.72 1.11 8.83
N ASP A 279 17.25 1.90 7.86
CA ASP A 279 15.84 1.93 7.48
C ASP A 279 15.35 0.56 6.98
N ASP A 280 16.10 -0.11 6.09
CA ASP A 280 15.76 -1.47 5.66
C ASP A 280 15.82 -2.50 6.80
N SER A 281 16.72 -2.32 7.77
CA SER A 281 16.79 -3.16 8.97
C SER A 281 15.56 -2.98 9.87
N ILE A 282 15.06 -1.75 10.02
CA ILE A 282 13.82 -1.49 10.76
C ILE A 282 12.59 -1.98 9.98
N LYS A 283 12.55 -1.83 8.65
CA LYS A 283 11.50 -2.43 7.81
C LYS A 283 11.47 -3.96 7.92
N LEU A 284 12.64 -4.61 8.04
CA LEU A 284 12.74 -6.03 8.40
C LEU A 284 12.10 -6.28 9.77
N LEU A 285 12.48 -5.55 10.82
CA LEU A 285 11.87 -5.68 12.16
C LEU A 285 10.34 -5.64 12.11
N VAL A 286 9.77 -4.63 11.44
CA VAL A 286 8.32 -4.48 11.29
C VAL A 286 7.69 -5.70 10.60
N SER A 287 8.35 -6.27 9.58
CA SER A 287 7.91 -7.52 8.91
C SER A 287 7.96 -8.75 9.84
N LEU A 288 8.97 -8.83 10.71
CA LEU A 288 9.11 -9.92 11.68
C LEU A 288 7.96 -9.93 12.69
N VAL A 289 7.47 -8.75 13.09
CA VAL A 289 6.41 -8.57 14.10
C VAL A 289 5.06 -8.18 13.49
N ALA A 290 4.90 -8.35 12.17
CA ALA A 290 3.67 -8.01 11.46
C ALA A 290 2.43 -8.82 11.90
N ARG A 291 2.63 -10.00 12.52
CA ARG A 291 1.56 -10.91 12.90
C ARG A 291 1.67 -11.33 14.36
N LYS A 292 0.52 -11.48 15.00
CA LYS A 292 0.41 -11.81 16.43
C LYS A 292 1.19 -13.06 16.83
N HIS A 293 1.15 -14.15 16.05
CA HIS A 293 1.89 -15.38 16.38
C HIS A 293 3.40 -15.21 16.26
N ARG A 294 3.87 -14.34 15.35
CA ARG A 294 5.30 -13.99 15.26
C ARG A 294 5.72 -13.07 16.41
N CYS A 295 4.87 -12.14 16.83
CA CYS A 295 5.12 -11.29 18.00
C CYS A 295 5.43 -12.11 19.25
N GLU A 296 4.70 -13.21 19.49
CA GLU A 296 4.95 -14.06 20.65
C GLU A 296 6.36 -14.70 20.63
N ILE A 297 6.79 -15.18 19.47
CA ILE A 297 8.11 -15.80 19.30
C ILE A 297 9.21 -14.73 19.35
N ALA A 298 8.99 -13.58 18.72
CA ALA A 298 9.91 -12.43 18.80
C ALA A 298 10.08 -11.95 20.25
N PHE A 299 8.98 -11.78 20.99
CA PHE A 299 9.01 -11.30 22.38
C PHE A 299 9.75 -12.26 23.33
N LYS A 300 9.70 -13.58 23.07
CA LYS A 300 10.44 -14.61 23.81
C LYS A 300 11.91 -14.73 23.39
N SER A 301 12.30 -14.13 22.26
CA SER A 301 13.67 -14.25 21.74
C SER A 301 14.68 -13.52 22.63
N VAL A 302 15.86 -14.13 22.80
CA VAL A 302 16.92 -13.59 23.67
C VAL A 302 17.40 -12.22 23.21
N CYS A 303 17.44 -11.99 21.89
CA CYS A 303 17.87 -10.73 21.29
C CYS A 303 16.82 -9.61 21.34
N PHE A 304 15.57 -9.90 21.73
CA PHE A 304 14.50 -8.88 21.72
C PHE A 304 14.79 -7.71 22.66
N LYS A 305 15.40 -7.98 23.82
CA LYS A 305 15.82 -6.91 24.74
C LYS A 305 16.83 -5.96 24.12
N SER A 306 17.80 -6.49 23.35
CA SER A 306 18.77 -5.65 22.63
C SER A 306 18.09 -4.76 21.58
N VAL A 307 17.07 -5.27 20.89
CA VAL A 307 16.25 -4.48 19.95
C VAL A 307 15.47 -3.39 20.70
N MET A 308 14.89 -3.69 21.86
CA MET A 308 14.21 -2.70 22.71
C MET A 308 15.15 -1.57 23.13
N ASP A 309 16.40 -1.88 23.45
CA ASP A 309 17.40 -0.90 23.91
C ASP A 309 17.79 0.11 22.81
N LEU A 310 17.53 -0.19 21.53
CA LEU A 310 17.77 0.72 20.40
C LEU A 310 16.99 2.03 20.52
N LYS A 311 15.86 2.05 21.25
CA LYS A 311 15.05 3.26 21.47
C LYS A 311 15.82 4.40 22.16
N ASN A 312 16.91 4.05 22.85
CA ASN A 312 17.77 4.98 23.58
C ASN A 312 18.87 5.60 22.70
N LEU A 313 19.02 5.13 21.45
CA LEU A 313 20.00 5.67 20.52
C LEU A 313 19.46 6.96 19.85
N PRO A 314 20.34 7.91 19.50
CA PRO A 314 19.97 9.12 18.77
C PRO A 314 19.74 8.78 17.28
N LEU A 315 18.58 8.17 16.98
CA LEU A 315 18.21 7.75 15.63
C LEU A 315 17.47 8.86 14.87
N PRO A 316 17.62 8.95 13.54
CA PRO A 316 16.76 9.78 12.70
C PRO A 316 15.28 9.44 12.91
N ILE A 317 14.39 10.43 12.79
CA ILE A 317 12.98 10.25 13.17
C ILE A 317 12.27 9.14 12.40
N ASN A 318 12.50 9.00 11.10
CA ASN A 318 11.86 7.96 10.30
C ASN A 318 12.21 6.55 10.81
N ILE A 319 13.48 6.35 11.16
CA ILE A 319 14.00 5.12 11.74
C ILE A 319 13.41 4.89 13.15
N LYS A 320 13.39 5.95 13.98
CA LYS A 320 12.85 5.89 15.34
C LYS A 320 11.35 5.56 15.34
N SER A 321 10.58 6.17 14.44
CA SER A 321 9.17 5.89 14.22
C SER A 321 8.95 4.43 13.81
N GLY A 322 9.70 3.92 12.83
CA GLY A 322 9.59 2.50 12.44
C GLY A 322 9.95 1.52 13.57
N LEU A 323 10.98 1.85 14.37
CA LEU A 323 11.33 1.06 15.56
C LEU A 323 10.18 1.06 16.56
N LEU A 324 9.67 2.24 16.92
CA LEU A 324 8.56 2.40 17.86
C LEU A 324 7.31 1.66 17.39
N MET A 325 6.95 1.77 16.11
CA MET A 325 5.87 1.01 15.48
C MET A 325 6.06 -0.50 15.72
N GLY A 326 7.22 -1.05 15.37
CA GLY A 326 7.52 -2.47 15.56
C GLY A 326 7.43 -2.92 17.03
N LEU A 327 7.95 -2.12 17.97
CA LEU A 327 7.86 -2.41 19.40
C LEU A 327 6.41 -2.42 19.89
N ILE A 328 5.59 -1.44 19.50
CA ILE A 328 4.17 -1.37 19.87
C ILE A 328 3.39 -2.57 19.31
N MET A 329 3.69 -3.04 18.10
CA MET A 329 3.06 -4.23 17.51
C MET A 329 3.27 -5.49 18.36
N THR A 330 4.43 -5.62 19.03
CA THR A 330 4.71 -6.77 19.90
C THR A 330 3.83 -6.82 21.14
N ALA A 331 3.33 -5.67 21.63
CA ALA A 331 2.44 -5.63 22.78
C ALA A 331 1.15 -6.45 22.58
N SER A 332 0.76 -6.71 21.33
CA SER A 332 -0.41 -7.53 20.98
C SER A 332 -0.32 -9.00 21.44
N CYS A 333 0.88 -9.53 21.68
CA CYS A 333 1.05 -10.89 22.20
C CYS A 333 0.95 -10.99 23.73
N ILE A 334 1.03 -9.86 24.45
CA ILE A 334 0.97 -9.83 25.91
C ILE A 334 -0.49 -9.98 26.37
N THR A 335 -0.82 -11.17 26.88
CA THR A 335 -2.19 -11.53 27.29
C THR A 335 -2.63 -10.77 28.54
N GLU A 336 -1.77 -10.70 29.56
CA GLU A 336 -2.05 -10.00 30.82
C GLU A 336 -2.15 -8.48 30.60
N LYS A 337 -3.32 -7.91 30.94
CA LYS A 337 -3.61 -6.48 30.70
C LYS A 337 -2.64 -5.55 31.45
N SER A 338 -2.36 -5.81 32.72
CA SER A 338 -1.43 -5.03 33.55
C SER A 338 -0.03 -4.97 32.96
N MET A 339 0.53 -6.12 32.59
CA MET A 339 1.86 -6.21 31.98
C MET A 339 1.91 -5.49 30.62
N ARG A 340 0.86 -5.66 29.80
CA ARG A 340 0.73 -4.99 28.50
C ARG A 340 0.69 -3.46 28.66
N GLU A 341 -0.12 -2.96 29.58
CA GLU A 341 -0.21 -1.52 29.85
C GLU A 341 1.10 -0.97 30.41
N GLN A 342 1.81 -1.71 31.26
CA GLN A 342 3.13 -1.32 31.76
C GLN A 342 4.16 -1.23 30.62
N TYR A 343 4.20 -2.23 29.73
CA TYR A 343 5.08 -2.25 28.57
C TYR A 343 4.80 -1.06 27.62
N LEU A 344 3.52 -0.83 27.30
CA LEU A 344 3.11 0.31 26.47
C LEU A 344 3.44 1.65 27.13
N ARG A 345 3.26 1.77 28.44
CA ARG A 345 3.60 2.97 29.21
C ARG A 345 5.08 3.32 29.09
N GLU A 346 5.96 2.32 29.19
CA GLU A 346 7.41 2.50 29.05
C GLU A 346 7.82 3.04 27.67
N LEU A 347 7.02 2.79 26.64
CA LEU A 347 7.26 3.26 25.27
C LEU A 347 6.64 4.63 25.01
N ILE A 348 5.43 4.88 25.52
CA ILE A 348 4.58 6.02 25.12
C ILE A 348 4.74 7.23 26.06
N GLU A 349 4.84 7.01 27.36
CA GLU A 349 4.84 8.10 28.35
C GLU A 349 5.97 9.13 28.15
N PRO A 350 7.20 8.75 27.75
CA PRO A 350 8.26 9.72 27.43
C PRO A 350 7.87 10.74 26.37
N ILE A 351 7.07 10.34 25.37
CA ILE A 351 6.62 11.21 24.26
C ILE A 351 5.64 12.26 24.81
N CYS A 352 4.68 11.85 25.64
CA CYS A 352 3.73 12.76 26.28
C CYS A 352 4.43 13.77 27.21
N LEU A 353 5.42 13.31 27.98
CA LEU A 353 6.21 14.18 28.85
C LEU A 353 7.01 15.20 28.04
N GLN A 354 7.67 14.77 26.96
CA GLN A 354 8.42 15.64 26.08
C GLN A 354 7.52 16.70 25.44
N PHE A 355 6.37 16.30 24.91
CA PHE A 355 5.39 17.23 24.33
C PHE A 355 4.90 18.26 25.36
N GLY A 356 4.59 17.83 26.59
CA GLY A 356 4.19 18.73 27.68
C GLY A 356 5.28 19.75 28.02
N GLN A 357 6.55 19.33 28.07
CA GLN A 357 7.67 20.23 28.31
C GLN A 357 7.88 21.23 27.17
N ILE A 358 7.77 20.80 25.92
CA ILE A 358 7.90 21.67 24.74
C ILE A 358 6.80 22.73 24.74
N THR A 359 5.55 22.34 24.98
CA THR A 359 4.41 23.25 24.95
C THR A 359 4.37 24.21 26.14
N ALA A 360 4.91 23.82 27.30
CA ALA A 360 5.02 24.68 28.48
C ALA A 360 6.21 25.66 28.41
N ALA A 361 7.20 25.43 27.55
CA ALA A 361 8.38 26.29 27.45
C ALA A 361 8.05 27.69 26.94
N GLU A 362 8.75 28.71 27.45
CA GLU A 362 8.62 30.12 27.03
C GLU A 362 9.14 30.37 25.60
N THR A 363 9.77 29.37 24.97
CA THR A 363 10.46 29.46 23.67
C THR A 363 9.58 29.10 22.47
N ARG A 364 8.25 29.30 22.54
CA ARG A 364 7.31 28.99 21.44
C ARG A 364 7.63 29.69 20.11
N ASN A 365 8.31 30.83 20.16
CA ASN A 365 8.72 31.60 18.98
C ASN A 365 10.01 31.09 18.31
N SER A 366 10.65 30.06 18.85
CA SER A 366 11.86 29.48 18.25
C SER A 366 11.50 28.63 17.03
N PRO A 367 12.28 28.66 15.92
CA PRO A 367 12.08 27.75 14.79
C PRO A 367 12.19 26.27 15.20
N LEU A 368 12.94 25.97 16.27
CA LEU A 368 13.05 24.63 16.84
C LEU A 368 11.77 24.14 17.53
N PHE A 369 10.81 25.02 17.81
CA PHE A 369 9.54 24.63 18.42
C PHE A 369 8.73 23.75 17.47
N ALA A 370 8.56 24.19 16.21
CA ALA A 370 7.86 23.41 15.19
C ALA A 370 8.52 22.05 14.96
N GLU A 371 9.84 22.02 14.79
CA GLU A 371 10.60 20.78 14.59
C GLU A 371 10.39 19.78 15.75
N LYS A 372 10.44 20.25 17.01
CA LYS A 372 10.20 19.40 18.18
C LYS A 372 8.77 18.88 18.28
N ILE A 373 7.78 19.68 17.92
CA ILE A 373 6.38 19.25 17.83
C ILE A 373 6.23 18.19 16.73
N PHE A 374 6.83 18.42 15.56
CA PHE A 374 6.83 17.47 14.45
C PHE A 374 7.38 16.10 14.89
N TYR A 375 8.53 16.07 15.58
CA TYR A 375 9.08 14.81 16.11
C TYR A 375 8.11 14.08 17.05
N CYS A 376 7.49 14.77 18.01
CA CYS A 376 6.52 14.16 18.92
C CYS A 376 5.29 13.62 18.19
N LEU A 377 4.80 14.34 17.17
CA LEU A 377 3.65 13.91 16.37
C LEU A 377 3.99 12.70 15.48
N GLN A 378 5.20 12.64 14.93
CA GLN A 378 5.68 11.47 14.18
C GLN A 378 5.79 10.21 15.06
N GLU A 379 6.27 10.35 16.30
CA GLU A 379 6.32 9.22 17.25
C GLU A 379 4.91 8.79 17.68
N MET A 380 4.00 9.75 17.88
CA MET A 380 2.59 9.46 18.17
C MET A 380 1.93 8.72 17.01
N LYS A 381 2.13 9.18 15.76
CA LYS A 381 1.66 8.49 14.55
C LYS A 381 2.12 7.03 14.52
N ALA A 382 3.42 6.80 14.74
CA ALA A 382 4.00 5.46 14.78
C ALA A 382 3.37 4.56 15.84
N CYS A 383 3.01 5.10 17.01
CA CYS A 383 2.29 4.36 18.04
C CYS A 383 0.92 3.88 17.56
N PHE A 384 0.16 4.73 16.86
CA PHE A 384 -1.13 4.33 16.28
C PHE A 384 -0.96 3.33 15.13
N GLU A 385 0.05 3.49 14.29
CA GLU A 385 0.37 2.53 13.20
C GLU A 385 0.75 1.14 13.73
N GLY A 386 1.46 1.06 14.85
CA GLY A 386 1.76 -0.20 15.53
C GLY A 386 0.59 -0.73 16.37
N GLY A 387 -0.46 0.07 16.55
CA GLY A 387 -1.62 -0.24 17.38
C GLY A 387 -2.41 -1.44 16.85
N SER A 388 -2.97 -2.23 17.77
CA SER A 388 -3.88 -3.33 17.47
C SER A 388 -5.07 -3.29 18.41
N LYS A 389 -6.14 -4.06 18.13
CA LYS A 389 -7.34 -4.15 18.98
C LYS A 389 -7.05 -4.18 20.51
N PRO A 390 -6.11 -5.00 21.03
CA PRO A 390 -5.82 -5.03 22.46
C PRO A 390 -5.05 -3.80 23.00
N THR A 391 -4.45 -2.95 22.16
CA THR A 391 -3.55 -1.87 22.60
C THR A 391 -4.10 -0.47 22.33
N VAL A 392 -4.90 -0.30 21.28
CA VAL A 392 -5.38 1.00 20.80
C VAL A 392 -6.09 1.83 21.87
N SER A 393 -6.92 1.22 22.72
CA SER A 393 -7.62 1.97 23.80
C SER A 393 -6.64 2.61 24.78
N PHE A 394 -5.56 1.91 25.16
CA PHE A 394 -4.53 2.46 26.05
C PHE A 394 -3.72 3.57 25.35
N ILE A 395 -3.36 3.35 24.08
CA ILE A 395 -2.62 4.33 23.26
C ILE A 395 -3.43 5.62 23.16
N PHE A 396 -4.72 5.52 22.83
CA PHE A 396 -5.63 6.66 22.72
C PHE A 396 -5.73 7.46 24.03
N VAL A 397 -6.03 6.80 25.15
CA VAL A 397 -6.16 7.46 26.45
C VAL A 397 -4.86 8.18 26.85
N THR A 398 -3.70 7.57 26.56
CA THR A 398 -2.39 8.15 26.88
C THR A 398 -2.09 9.39 26.03
N PHE A 399 -2.50 9.41 24.76
CA PHE A 399 -2.28 10.53 23.84
C PHE A 399 -3.42 11.56 23.80
N GLN A 400 -4.50 11.37 24.55
CA GLN A 400 -5.64 12.28 24.58
C GLN A 400 -5.25 13.76 24.84
N PRO A 401 -4.29 14.10 25.73
CA PRO A 401 -3.85 15.48 25.93
C PRO A 401 -3.17 16.10 24.69
N ILE A 402 -2.48 15.30 23.87
CA ILE A 402 -1.88 15.75 22.62
C ILE A 402 -2.96 15.96 21.56
N LEU A 403 -3.89 15.02 21.44
CA LEU A 403 -5.01 15.09 20.49
C LEU A 403 -5.83 16.36 20.67
N THR A 404 -6.19 16.71 21.91
CA THR A 404 -6.96 17.93 22.19
C THR A 404 -6.16 19.20 21.93
N ALA A 405 -4.82 19.14 21.98
CA ALA A 405 -3.94 20.27 21.67
C ALA A 405 -3.72 20.47 20.15
N LEU A 406 -4.03 19.49 19.30
CA LEU A 406 -3.76 19.55 17.85
C LEU A 406 -4.44 20.74 17.18
N VAL A 407 -5.68 21.07 17.56
CA VAL A 407 -6.42 22.21 17.00
C VAL A 407 -5.67 23.52 17.25
N ASN A 408 -5.18 23.72 18.48
CA ASN A 408 -4.43 24.92 18.86
C ASN A 408 -3.04 24.96 18.23
N ILE A 409 -2.38 23.80 18.11
CA ILE A 409 -1.07 23.69 17.44
C ILE A 409 -1.20 24.06 15.97
N LEU A 410 -2.21 23.53 15.29
CA LEU A 410 -2.46 23.84 13.89
C LEU A 410 -2.81 25.32 13.71
N ASP A 411 -3.62 25.91 14.58
CA ASP A 411 -3.97 27.34 14.49
C ASP A 411 -2.72 28.22 14.65
N TYR A 412 -1.80 27.84 15.54
CA TYR A 412 -0.55 28.57 15.77
C TYR A 412 0.50 28.35 14.68
N LEU A 413 0.65 27.12 14.18
CA LEU A 413 1.69 26.71 13.21
C LEU A 413 1.15 26.49 11.79
N HIS A 414 0.01 27.08 11.43
CA HIS A 414 -0.66 26.92 10.13
C HIS A 414 0.23 27.28 8.92
N SER A 415 1.26 28.09 9.11
CA SER A 415 2.20 28.48 8.05
C SER A 415 3.27 27.42 7.75
N SER A 416 3.42 26.41 8.61
CA SER A 416 4.38 25.31 8.42
C SER A 416 3.71 24.11 7.76
N SER A 417 3.94 23.91 6.46
CA SER A 417 3.37 22.79 5.69
C SER A 417 3.65 21.42 6.36
N GLN A 418 4.87 21.18 6.82
CA GLN A 418 5.23 19.94 7.54
C GLN A 418 4.37 19.68 8.78
N ILE A 419 3.97 20.73 9.50
CA ILE A 419 3.10 20.60 10.68
C ILE A 419 1.66 20.33 10.28
N VAL A 420 1.15 21.01 9.25
CA VAL A 420 -0.18 20.75 8.70
C VAL A 420 -0.27 19.28 8.26
N GLU A 421 0.71 18.82 7.48
CA GLU A 421 0.77 17.44 6.98
C GLU A 421 0.77 16.42 8.12
N ILE A 422 1.68 16.53 9.10
CA ILE A 422 1.77 15.53 10.17
C ILE A 422 0.54 15.52 11.08
N VAL A 423 -0.11 16.67 11.32
CA VAL A 423 -1.36 16.72 12.07
C VAL A 423 -2.45 15.92 11.35
N LEU A 424 -2.58 16.11 10.03
CA LEU A 424 -3.56 15.39 9.21
C LEU A 424 -3.23 13.89 9.12
N GLU A 425 -1.96 13.51 9.01
CA GLU A 425 -1.53 12.11 9.01
C GLU A 425 -1.81 11.41 10.35
N VAL A 426 -1.54 12.08 11.47
CA VAL A 426 -1.89 11.58 12.82
C VAL A 426 -3.39 11.36 12.91
N LEU A 427 -4.22 12.33 12.50
CA LEU A 427 -5.67 12.18 12.54
C LEU A 427 -6.16 11.04 11.66
N CYS A 428 -5.61 10.86 10.45
CA CYS A 428 -5.93 9.72 9.60
C CYS A 428 -5.70 8.39 10.34
N LYS A 429 -4.56 8.24 11.03
CA LYS A 429 -4.22 7.03 11.80
C LYS A 429 -5.06 6.84 13.06
N VAL A 430 -5.42 7.92 13.72
CA VAL A 430 -6.31 7.87 14.90
C VAL A 430 -7.72 7.47 14.47
N VAL A 431 -8.28 8.06 13.41
CA VAL A 431 -9.61 7.72 12.88
C VAL A 431 -9.66 6.27 12.40
N GLU A 432 -8.65 5.80 11.67
CA GLU A 432 -8.48 4.40 11.27
C GLU A 432 -8.48 3.46 12.49
N SER A 433 -7.95 3.91 13.63
CA SER A 433 -7.94 3.13 14.88
C SER A 433 -9.27 3.14 15.64
N THR A 434 -10.21 4.03 15.29
CA THR A 434 -11.47 4.17 16.04
C THR A 434 -12.37 2.94 15.97
N PHE A 435 -12.18 2.02 15.00
CA PHE A 435 -12.89 0.73 14.95
C PHE A 435 -12.73 -0.10 16.23
N PHE A 436 -11.69 0.15 17.02
CA PHE A 436 -11.41 -0.54 18.28
C PHE A 436 -11.70 0.30 19.53
N LEU A 437 -12.18 1.53 19.36
CA LEU A 437 -12.54 2.44 20.46
C LEU A 437 -14.03 2.32 20.82
N ASN A 438 -14.37 2.78 22.03
CA ASN A 438 -15.76 2.94 22.43
C ASN A 438 -16.38 4.18 21.76
N SER A 439 -17.70 4.33 21.89
CA SER A 439 -18.45 5.41 21.26
C SER A 439 -18.06 6.80 21.81
N GLU A 440 -17.82 6.93 23.12
CA GLU A 440 -17.41 8.19 23.76
C GLU A 440 -16.05 8.69 23.23
N ASP A 441 -15.07 7.79 23.13
CA ASP A 441 -13.74 8.10 22.63
C ASP A 441 -13.75 8.37 21.12
N THR A 442 -14.60 7.67 20.37
CA THR A 442 -14.84 7.95 18.95
C THR A 442 -15.38 9.38 18.75
N GLN A 443 -16.35 9.80 19.58
CA GLN A 443 -16.90 11.15 19.50
C GLN A 443 -15.82 12.22 19.74
N LYS A 444 -14.96 12.03 20.75
CA LYS A 444 -13.82 12.94 21.02
C LYS A 444 -12.88 13.05 19.82
N VAL A 445 -12.62 11.96 19.10
CA VAL A 445 -11.81 11.98 17.88
C VAL A 445 -12.47 12.82 16.79
N HIS A 446 -13.78 12.63 16.57
CA HIS A 446 -14.53 13.40 15.57
C HIS A 446 -14.58 14.90 15.89
N GLU A 447 -14.72 15.27 17.17
CA GLU A 447 -14.66 16.67 17.62
C GLU A 447 -13.30 17.30 17.30
N VAL A 448 -12.19 16.58 17.52
CA VAL A 448 -10.85 17.05 17.14
C VAL A 448 -10.71 17.17 15.62
N CYS A 449 -11.23 16.21 14.85
CA CYS A 449 -11.21 16.26 13.39
C CYS A 449 -11.94 17.50 12.85
N LEU A 450 -13.15 17.76 13.37
CA LEU A 450 -13.92 18.96 13.00
C LEU A 450 -13.17 20.24 13.36
N GLY A 451 -12.57 20.31 14.56
CA GLY A 451 -11.78 21.48 14.97
C GLY A 451 -10.57 21.73 14.08
N VAL A 452 -9.81 20.69 13.73
CA VAL A 452 -8.67 20.79 12.80
C VAL A 452 -9.12 21.24 11.41
N LEU A 453 -10.21 20.68 10.91
CA LEU A 453 -10.80 21.03 9.62
C LEU A 453 -11.25 22.50 9.57
N GLN A 454 -11.91 22.98 10.62
CA GLN A 454 -12.30 24.38 10.77
C GLN A 454 -11.11 25.33 10.77
N VAL A 455 -10.03 24.98 11.49
CA VAL A 455 -8.79 25.77 11.51
C VAL A 455 -8.11 25.79 10.14
N TYR A 456 -8.04 24.64 9.46
CA TYR A 456 -7.48 24.58 8.11
C TYR A 456 -8.24 25.46 7.13
N VAL A 457 -9.59 25.38 7.13
CA VAL A 457 -10.44 26.21 6.28
C VAL A 457 -10.25 27.69 6.58
N LYS A 458 -10.24 28.07 7.87
CA LYS A 458 -10.04 29.46 8.33
C LYS A 458 -8.78 30.09 7.73
N HIS A 459 -7.66 29.36 7.67
CA HIS A 459 -6.38 29.89 7.20
C HIS A 459 -6.18 29.79 5.67
N ASN A 460 -6.92 28.92 4.98
CA ASN A 460 -6.68 28.65 3.56
C ASN A 460 -7.79 29.14 2.60
N THR A 461 -8.94 29.61 3.09
CA THR A 461 -10.07 30.06 2.24
C THR A 461 -9.70 31.10 1.17
N ASN A 462 -8.77 32.02 1.46
CA ASN A 462 -8.37 33.08 0.52
C ASN A 462 -7.08 32.77 -0.27
N ARG A 463 -6.38 31.67 0.04
CA ARG A 463 -5.01 31.40 -0.43
C ARG A 463 -4.96 30.80 -1.84
N PHE A 464 -6.00 30.08 -2.25
CA PHE A 464 -6.09 29.35 -3.54
C PHE A 464 -6.26 30.26 -4.78
N SER A 465 -6.34 31.58 -4.62
CA SER A 465 -6.56 32.52 -5.73
C SER A 465 -5.30 33.29 -6.18
N LEU A 466 -4.17 33.15 -5.48
CA LEU A 466 -3.04 34.10 -5.61
C LEU A 466 -1.65 33.49 -5.91
N ASP A 467 -1.33 32.27 -5.45
CA ASP A 467 0.05 31.74 -5.52
C ASP A 467 0.14 30.39 -6.24
N VAL A 468 0.51 30.42 -7.53
CA VAL A 468 0.72 29.24 -8.41
C VAL A 468 1.94 28.39 -7.99
N THR A 469 2.74 28.84 -7.02
CA THR A 469 3.96 28.14 -6.55
C THR A 469 3.76 27.27 -5.31
N ASN A 470 2.57 27.29 -4.68
CA ASN A 470 2.25 26.48 -3.48
C ASN A 470 1.33 25.28 -3.80
N ASP A 471 1.11 24.97 -5.08
CA ASP A 471 0.09 24.00 -5.49
C ASP A 471 0.38 22.57 -5.01
N ASP A 472 1.64 22.15 -4.92
CA ASP A 472 2.02 20.79 -4.50
C ASP A 472 1.78 20.55 -3.00
N ASP A 473 2.15 21.50 -2.13
CA ASP A 473 1.90 21.41 -0.68
C ASP A 473 0.39 21.42 -0.38
N ASN A 474 -0.35 22.33 -1.05
CA ASN A 474 -1.80 22.42 -0.91
C ASN A 474 -2.50 21.15 -1.44
N LEU A 475 -1.99 20.54 -2.51
CA LEU A 475 -2.49 19.28 -3.06
C LEU A 475 -2.34 18.14 -2.04
N ARG A 476 -1.19 18.06 -1.37
CA ARG A 476 -0.93 17.04 -0.34
C ARG A 476 -1.87 17.19 0.86
N ASP A 477 -2.07 18.41 1.33
CA ASP A 477 -3.01 18.69 2.43
C ASP A 477 -4.44 18.28 2.07
N LEU A 478 -4.90 18.66 0.88
CA LEU A 478 -6.23 18.27 0.38
C LEU A 478 -6.38 16.76 0.21
N GLN A 479 -5.35 16.05 -0.27
CA GLN A 479 -5.33 14.58 -0.33
C GLN A 479 -5.52 13.96 1.05
N LEU A 480 -4.83 14.47 2.07
CA LEU A 480 -4.94 13.97 3.43
C LEU A 480 -6.31 14.28 4.04
N LEU A 481 -6.89 15.46 3.76
CA LEU A 481 -8.24 15.82 4.21
C LEU A 481 -9.32 14.93 3.57
N LEU A 482 -9.23 14.67 2.25
CA LEU A 482 -10.13 13.73 1.58
C LEU A 482 -9.98 12.31 2.15
N LYS A 483 -8.74 11.88 2.43
CA LYS A 483 -8.46 10.58 3.06
C LYS A 483 -9.06 10.49 4.46
N LEU A 484 -8.91 11.55 5.27
CA LEU A 484 -9.50 11.64 6.61
C LEU A 484 -11.02 11.51 6.55
N MET A 485 -11.68 12.24 5.66
CA MET A 485 -13.13 12.14 5.46
C MET A 485 -13.55 10.73 5.04
N ASN A 486 -12.81 10.08 4.14
CA ASN A 486 -13.09 8.70 3.75
C ASN A 486 -12.98 7.72 4.93
N TYR A 487 -11.99 7.90 5.81
CA TYR A 487 -11.90 7.08 7.03
C TYR A 487 -13.09 7.31 7.96
N ILE A 488 -13.52 8.56 8.16
CA ILE A 488 -14.71 8.88 8.99
C ILE A 488 -15.96 8.21 8.41
N LEU A 489 -16.17 8.32 7.09
CA LEU A 489 -17.32 7.72 6.39
C LEU A 489 -17.29 6.19 6.38
N SER A 490 -16.12 5.56 6.31
CA SER A 490 -16.02 4.10 6.27
C SER A 490 -16.57 3.43 7.54
N LYS A 491 -16.58 4.13 8.68
CA LYS A 491 -17.11 3.63 9.95
C LYS A 491 -18.63 3.82 10.07
N THR A 492 -19.21 4.84 9.43
CA THR A 492 -20.66 5.09 9.49
C THR A 492 -21.50 3.98 8.87
N PHE A 493 -20.90 3.09 8.06
CA PHE A 493 -21.58 1.89 7.54
C PHE A 493 -21.87 0.81 8.61
N PHE A 494 -21.21 0.85 9.78
CA PHE A 494 -21.33 -0.19 10.80
C PHE A 494 -22.00 0.27 12.11
N ASP A 495 -22.10 1.58 12.35
CA ASP A 495 -22.77 2.14 13.54
C ASP A 495 -24.28 2.33 13.26
N PHE A 496 -25.05 1.25 13.49
CA PHE A 496 -26.53 1.29 13.47
C PHE A 496 -27.13 1.77 14.81
N THR A 497 -26.31 2.31 15.71
CA THR A 497 -26.81 2.76 17.01
C THR A 497 -27.38 4.17 16.89
N ASP A 498 -28.64 4.26 16.48
CA ASP A 498 -29.49 5.44 16.68
C ASP A 498 -29.69 5.64 18.19
N THR A 499 -28.68 6.16 18.88
CA THR A 499 -28.85 6.66 20.25
C THR A 499 -29.14 8.15 20.18
N PRO A 500 -30.33 8.60 20.60
CA PRO A 500 -30.70 10.02 20.56
C PRO A 500 -29.75 10.85 21.42
N GLY A 501 -29.09 11.83 20.81
CA GLY A 501 -28.19 12.79 21.49
C GLY A 501 -26.70 12.63 21.20
N GLN A 502 -26.29 11.70 20.33
CA GLN A 502 -24.92 11.67 19.79
C GLN A 502 -24.76 12.71 18.67
N LEU A 503 -23.63 13.41 18.66
CA LEU A 503 -23.24 14.30 17.57
C LEU A 503 -23.26 13.50 16.26
N ASP A 504 -23.91 14.01 15.21
CA ASP A 504 -23.91 13.31 13.94
C ASP A 504 -22.48 13.31 13.39
N ASN A 505 -21.86 12.13 13.34
CA ASN A 505 -20.50 11.93 12.83
C ASN A 505 -20.32 12.50 11.41
N SER A 506 -21.41 12.74 10.70
CA SER A 506 -21.43 13.35 9.38
C SER A 506 -21.20 14.86 9.37
N GLU A 507 -21.38 15.57 10.49
CA GLU A 507 -21.18 17.02 10.56
C GLU A 507 -19.75 17.42 10.13
N CYS A 508 -18.75 16.64 10.55
CA CYS A 508 -17.36 16.84 10.15
C CYS A 508 -17.18 16.74 8.64
N VAL A 509 -17.81 15.75 8.01
CA VAL A 509 -17.67 15.50 6.57
C VAL A 509 -18.50 16.49 5.75
N ILE A 510 -19.72 16.82 6.20
CA ILE A 510 -20.58 17.85 5.60
C ILE A 510 -19.84 19.19 5.62
N TYR A 511 -19.26 19.57 6.75
CA TYR A 511 -18.44 20.79 6.85
C TYR A 511 -17.27 20.74 5.87
N GLY A 512 -16.53 19.63 5.86
CA GLY A 512 -15.37 19.43 4.97
C GLY A 512 -15.73 19.58 3.51
N LEU A 513 -16.73 18.87 3.01
CA LEU A 513 -17.16 18.98 1.61
C LEU A 513 -17.69 20.38 1.29
N THR A 514 -18.44 21.00 2.19
CA THR A 514 -19.00 22.34 1.96
C THR A 514 -17.93 23.40 1.73
N PHE A 515 -16.84 23.36 2.51
CA PHE A 515 -15.79 24.39 2.51
C PHE A 515 -14.52 24.02 1.74
N LEU A 516 -14.21 22.74 1.57
CA LEU A 516 -13.05 22.29 0.79
C LEU A 516 -13.36 22.15 -0.70
N MET A 517 -14.58 21.79 -1.11
CA MET A 517 -14.92 21.70 -2.54
C MET A 517 -14.60 22.98 -3.33
N PRO A 518 -14.90 24.20 -2.83
CA PRO A 518 -14.51 25.44 -3.51
C PRO A 518 -13.00 25.65 -3.64
N MET A 519 -12.19 25.01 -2.80
CA MET A 519 -10.71 25.06 -2.87
C MET A 519 -10.15 24.10 -3.92
N ILE A 520 -10.93 23.10 -4.34
CA ILE A 520 -10.54 22.11 -5.35
C ILE A 520 -10.81 22.71 -6.74
N THR A 521 -9.78 23.34 -7.31
CA THR A 521 -9.86 23.97 -8.63
C THR A 521 -9.76 22.95 -9.75
N THR A 522 -10.18 23.34 -10.96
CA THR A 522 -10.03 22.51 -12.17
C THR A 522 -8.57 22.18 -12.48
N ASP A 523 -7.62 23.02 -12.06
CA ASP A 523 -6.19 22.76 -12.24
C ASP A 523 -5.70 21.64 -11.32
N LEU A 524 -6.15 21.60 -10.07
CA LEU A 524 -5.84 20.50 -9.15
C LEU A 524 -6.46 19.17 -9.63
N LEU A 525 -7.61 19.21 -10.29
CA LEU A 525 -8.24 18.01 -10.87
C LEU A 525 -7.51 17.45 -12.10
N LYS A 526 -6.47 18.12 -12.62
CA LYS A 526 -5.59 17.56 -13.65
C LYS A 526 -4.69 16.44 -13.11
N TYR A 527 -4.48 16.37 -11.80
CA TYR A 527 -3.72 15.30 -11.15
C TYR A 527 -4.63 14.05 -10.99
N PRO A 528 -4.40 12.95 -11.76
CA PRO A 528 -5.39 11.87 -11.90
C PRO A 528 -5.74 11.17 -10.59
N ASN A 529 -4.74 10.87 -9.76
CA ASN A 529 -4.95 10.19 -8.48
C ASN A 529 -5.77 11.03 -7.50
N PHE A 530 -5.51 12.35 -7.46
CA PHE A 530 -6.27 13.27 -6.62
C PHE A 530 -7.70 13.46 -7.13
N CYS A 531 -7.86 13.63 -8.45
CA CYS A 531 -9.17 13.72 -9.09
C CYS A 531 -10.03 12.50 -8.76
N LEU A 532 -9.49 11.29 -8.94
CA LEU A 532 -10.18 10.06 -8.59
C LEU A 532 -10.56 10.02 -7.11
N GLN A 533 -9.62 10.35 -6.21
CA GLN A 533 -9.88 10.38 -4.77
C GLN A 533 -11.01 11.34 -4.41
N PHE A 534 -11.05 12.53 -5.01
CA PHE A 534 -12.11 13.51 -4.81
C PHE A 534 -13.50 12.96 -5.18
N TYR A 535 -13.63 12.38 -6.37
CA TYR A 535 -14.90 11.79 -6.81
C TYR A 535 -15.30 10.56 -5.99
N GLN A 536 -14.33 9.74 -5.57
CA GLN A 536 -14.58 8.63 -4.64
C GLN A 536 -15.09 9.11 -3.29
N THR A 537 -14.57 10.23 -2.75
CA THR A 537 -15.07 10.83 -1.51
C THR A 537 -16.50 11.33 -1.63
N ILE A 538 -16.85 12.03 -2.73
CA ILE A 538 -18.24 12.46 -2.97
C ILE A 538 -19.17 11.26 -3.05
N LYS A 539 -18.78 10.24 -3.83
CA LYS A 539 -19.57 9.01 -3.98
C LYS A 539 -19.80 8.33 -2.64
N LEU A 540 -18.74 8.13 -1.85
CA LEU A 540 -18.80 7.51 -0.54
C LEU A 540 -19.70 8.29 0.43
N PHE A 541 -19.64 9.62 0.39
CA PHE A 541 -20.50 10.48 1.21
C PHE A 541 -21.98 10.30 0.84
N VAL A 542 -22.31 10.37 -0.45
CA VAL A 542 -23.69 10.23 -0.92
C VAL A 542 -24.24 8.82 -0.67
N GLU A 543 -23.40 7.79 -0.77
CA GLU A 543 -23.75 6.42 -0.38
C GLU A 543 -24.05 6.31 1.12
N ALA A 544 -23.17 6.85 1.98
CA ALA A 544 -23.33 6.81 3.43
C ALA A 544 -24.57 7.59 3.92
N LYS A 545 -24.91 8.71 3.28
CA LYS A 545 -26.04 9.59 3.66
C LYS A 545 -27.24 9.50 2.74
N SER A 546 -27.41 8.39 2.03
CA SER A 546 -28.49 8.21 1.05
C SER A 546 -29.91 8.38 1.62
N HIS A 547 -30.10 8.16 2.93
CA HIS A 547 -31.38 8.25 3.64
C HIS A 547 -31.75 9.69 4.10
N GLU A 548 -30.75 10.56 4.25
CA GLU A 548 -30.91 11.96 4.68
C GLU A 548 -30.52 12.95 3.58
N LEU A 549 -30.15 12.47 2.39
CA LEU A 549 -29.60 13.32 1.34
C LEU A 549 -30.54 14.47 0.92
N CYS A 550 -31.86 14.22 0.90
CA CYS A 550 -32.86 15.24 0.57
C CYS A 550 -33.01 16.33 1.64
N THR A 551 -32.46 16.15 2.85
CA THR A 551 -32.52 17.13 3.94
C THR A 551 -31.24 17.98 4.04
N LEU A 552 -30.21 17.66 3.26
CA LEU A 552 -28.94 18.39 3.24
C LEU A 552 -29.09 19.82 2.67
N PRO A 553 -28.15 20.73 3.00
CA PRO A 553 -28.17 22.09 2.46
C PRO A 553 -28.12 22.12 0.92
N ALA A 554 -29.00 22.91 0.31
CA ALA A 554 -29.10 23.02 -1.16
C ALA A 554 -27.80 23.49 -1.83
N ASP A 555 -26.97 24.31 -1.16
CA ASP A 555 -25.66 24.75 -1.66
C ASP A 555 -24.70 23.57 -1.87
N LEU A 556 -24.64 22.66 -0.90
CA LEU A 556 -23.80 21.46 -0.97
C LEU A 556 -24.28 20.52 -2.09
N LEU A 557 -25.59 20.30 -2.17
CA LEU A 557 -26.20 19.48 -3.22
C LEU A 557 -25.95 20.06 -4.62
N THR A 558 -26.03 21.39 -4.78
CA THR A 558 -25.69 22.08 -6.03
C THR A 558 -24.24 21.83 -6.44
N LYS A 559 -23.31 21.89 -5.47
CA LYS A 559 -21.88 21.59 -5.71
C LYS A 559 -21.68 20.14 -6.17
N PHE A 560 -22.40 19.17 -5.59
CA PHE A 560 -22.33 17.77 -6.06
C PHE A 560 -22.85 17.60 -7.48
N MET A 561 -23.95 18.28 -7.85
CA MET A 561 -24.45 18.24 -9.22
C MET A 561 -23.42 18.81 -10.20
N GLY A 562 -22.86 19.99 -9.90
CA GLY A 562 -21.83 20.60 -10.75
C GLY A 562 -20.57 19.74 -10.91
N ALA A 563 -20.10 19.13 -9.82
CA ALA A 563 -18.98 18.17 -9.88
C ALA A 563 -19.35 16.94 -10.74
N THR A 564 -20.54 16.38 -10.57
CA THR A 564 -21.01 15.20 -11.33
C THR A 564 -21.08 15.51 -12.83
N GLU A 565 -21.61 16.67 -13.20
CA GLU A 565 -21.67 17.12 -14.61
C GLU A 565 -20.26 17.20 -15.22
N MET A 566 -19.32 17.86 -14.53
CA MET A 566 -17.93 17.94 -14.98
C MET A 566 -17.27 16.56 -15.08
N GLY A 567 -17.51 15.70 -14.10
CA GLY A 567 -16.94 14.37 -13.97
C GLY A 567 -17.31 13.39 -15.09
N LEU A 568 -18.52 13.53 -15.64
CA LEU A 568 -18.99 12.69 -16.74
C LEU A 568 -18.27 12.91 -18.07
N THR A 569 -17.75 14.12 -18.30
CA THR A 569 -17.22 14.54 -19.62
C THR A 569 -15.75 14.91 -19.63
N SER A 570 -15.18 15.33 -18.49
CA SER A 570 -13.92 16.08 -18.50
C SER A 570 -12.68 15.26 -18.10
N PHE A 571 -12.86 14.04 -17.55
CA PHE A 571 -11.78 13.24 -16.98
C PHE A 571 -11.79 11.78 -17.49
N GLY A 572 -10.96 10.93 -16.88
CA GLY A 572 -10.80 9.52 -17.28
C GLY A 572 -12.01 8.62 -16.97
N SER A 573 -11.97 7.41 -17.50
CA SER A 573 -13.06 6.42 -17.40
C SER A 573 -13.42 6.05 -15.96
N GLU A 574 -12.46 5.95 -15.05
CA GLU A 574 -12.71 5.65 -13.64
C GLU A 574 -13.52 6.76 -12.93
N VAL A 575 -13.26 8.03 -13.27
CA VAL A 575 -14.03 9.17 -12.76
C VAL A 575 -15.45 9.16 -13.33
N GLN A 576 -15.58 8.92 -14.65
CA GLN A 576 -16.88 8.76 -15.28
C GLN A 576 -17.69 7.63 -14.62
N SER A 577 -17.06 6.49 -14.29
CA SER A 577 -17.70 5.40 -13.53
C SER A 577 -18.21 5.86 -12.17
N CYS A 578 -17.37 6.59 -11.41
CA CYS A 578 -17.77 7.14 -10.11
C CYS A 578 -18.98 8.08 -10.22
N CYS A 579 -19.02 8.93 -11.25
CA CYS A 579 -20.15 9.84 -11.49
C CYS A 579 -21.43 9.11 -11.91
N LEU A 580 -21.33 8.04 -12.70
CA LEU A 580 -22.48 7.22 -13.09
C LEU A 580 -23.06 6.46 -11.88
N GLU A 581 -22.20 5.87 -11.05
CA GLU A 581 -22.63 5.25 -9.79
C GLU A 581 -23.27 6.27 -8.85
N LEU A 582 -22.68 7.46 -8.73
CA LEU A 582 -23.23 8.57 -7.97
C LEU A 582 -24.64 8.94 -8.47
N LEU A 583 -24.83 9.13 -9.78
CA LEU A 583 -26.15 9.39 -10.37
C LEU A 583 -27.16 8.27 -10.09
N GLN A 584 -26.73 7.01 -10.10
CA GLN A 584 -27.58 5.89 -9.74
C GLN A 584 -28.06 6.00 -8.28
N ILE A 585 -27.15 6.28 -7.34
CA ILE A 585 -27.49 6.43 -5.91
C ILE A 585 -28.46 7.60 -5.73
N LEU A 586 -28.15 8.75 -6.32
CA LEU A 586 -28.99 9.95 -6.29
C LEU A 586 -30.39 9.69 -6.84
N GLY A 587 -30.48 9.03 -8.00
CA GLY A 587 -31.74 8.65 -8.63
C GLY A 587 -32.56 7.70 -7.75
N ASN A 588 -31.91 6.71 -7.14
CA ASN A 588 -32.58 5.81 -6.20
C ASN A 588 -33.15 6.58 -5.00
N THR A 589 -32.36 7.47 -4.39
CA THR A 589 -32.82 8.27 -3.24
C THR A 589 -34.03 9.13 -3.61
N VAL A 590 -33.98 9.87 -4.72
CA VAL A 590 -35.11 10.70 -5.19
C VAL A 590 -36.35 9.85 -5.50
N TYR A 591 -36.16 8.68 -6.10
CA TYR A 591 -37.26 7.75 -6.38
C TYR A 591 -37.98 7.27 -5.11
N PHE A 592 -37.21 6.97 -4.05
CA PHE A 592 -37.78 6.47 -2.78
C PHE A 592 -38.33 7.59 -1.88
N ASP A 593 -37.80 8.81 -1.97
CA ASP A 593 -38.29 9.99 -1.24
C ASP A 593 -39.71 10.39 -1.67
N GLN A 594 -40.08 10.14 -2.94
CA GLN A 594 -41.41 10.40 -3.51
C GLN A 594 -41.90 11.85 -3.30
N ASN A 595 -40.99 12.82 -3.21
CA ASN A 595 -41.30 14.24 -3.06
C ASN A 595 -40.91 15.06 -4.30
N PRO A 596 -41.85 15.34 -5.22
CA PRO A 596 -41.60 16.14 -6.42
C PRO A 596 -41.24 17.60 -6.15
N GLU A 597 -41.55 18.13 -4.97
CA GLU A 597 -41.23 19.51 -4.58
C GLU A 597 -39.82 19.64 -3.98
N SER A 598 -39.12 18.51 -3.77
CA SER A 598 -37.76 18.53 -3.24
C SER A 598 -36.77 19.19 -4.20
N PHE A 599 -35.77 19.88 -3.64
CA PHE A 599 -34.66 20.45 -4.41
C PHE A 599 -33.97 19.38 -5.26
N MET A 600 -33.74 18.19 -4.68
CA MET A 600 -33.07 17.07 -5.36
C MET A 600 -33.86 16.54 -6.56
N TYR A 601 -35.18 16.45 -6.46
CA TYR A 601 -36.02 16.08 -7.60
C TYR A 601 -35.87 17.08 -8.75
N THR A 602 -35.77 18.38 -8.46
CA THR A 602 -35.59 19.39 -9.51
C THR A 602 -34.15 19.40 -10.06
N ALA A 603 -33.16 19.29 -9.20
CA ALA A 603 -31.74 19.38 -9.54
C ALA A 603 -31.24 18.17 -10.35
N LEU A 604 -31.80 16.98 -10.12
CA LEU A 604 -31.39 15.75 -10.81
C LEU A 604 -32.05 15.59 -12.19
N MET A 605 -33.21 16.21 -12.43
CA MET A 605 -33.96 16.10 -13.68
C MET A 605 -33.14 16.43 -14.97
N PRO A 606 -32.28 17.46 -15.01
CA PRO A 606 -31.46 17.77 -16.20
C PRO A 606 -30.49 16.64 -16.59
N PHE A 607 -30.03 15.82 -15.63
CA PHE A 607 -29.10 14.72 -15.90
C PHE A 607 -29.70 13.64 -16.78
N LEU A 608 -31.03 13.49 -16.80
CA LEU A 608 -31.67 12.55 -17.73
C LEU A 608 -31.40 12.94 -19.19
N LYS A 609 -31.52 14.23 -19.51
CA LYS A 609 -31.19 14.73 -20.85
C LYS A 609 -29.69 14.62 -21.11
N HIS A 610 -28.87 15.08 -20.16
CA HIS A 610 -27.42 15.06 -20.30
C HIS A 610 -26.89 13.65 -20.59
N LEU A 611 -27.35 12.64 -19.84
CA LEU A 611 -26.93 11.26 -20.02
C LEU A 611 -27.38 10.70 -21.38
N LEU A 612 -28.59 11.03 -21.86
CA LEU A 612 -29.04 10.67 -23.21
C LEU A 612 -28.16 11.31 -24.28
N ASP A 613 -27.80 12.59 -24.12
CA ASP A 613 -26.91 13.29 -25.04
C ASP A 613 -25.51 12.64 -25.07
N LEU A 614 -24.94 12.26 -23.92
CA LEU A 614 -23.66 11.53 -23.82
C LEU A 614 -23.71 10.16 -24.50
N ILE A 615 -24.81 9.43 -24.34
CA ILE A 615 -25.02 8.13 -24.98
C ILE A 615 -25.10 8.29 -26.50
N LEU A 616 -25.89 9.24 -26.99
CA LEU A 616 -26.08 9.48 -28.42
C LEU A 616 -24.81 10.00 -29.09
N THR A 617 -24.03 10.83 -28.39
CA THR A 617 -22.73 11.34 -28.86
C THR A 617 -21.57 10.37 -28.64
N GLN A 618 -21.83 9.17 -28.10
CA GLN A 618 -20.83 8.12 -27.84
C GLN A 618 -19.67 8.56 -26.92
N GLN A 619 -19.96 9.41 -25.94
CA GLN A 619 -18.97 9.90 -24.96
C GLN A 619 -18.86 9.01 -23.71
N ILE A 620 -19.64 7.92 -23.64
CA ILE A 620 -19.56 6.92 -22.58
C ILE A 620 -18.48 5.89 -22.94
N ASP A 621 -17.52 5.67 -22.04
CA ASP A 621 -16.50 4.65 -22.24
C ASP A 621 -17.14 3.26 -22.32
N SER A 622 -16.60 2.42 -23.20
CA SER A 622 -16.97 1.02 -23.35
C SER A 622 -16.95 0.21 -22.04
N VAL A 623 -16.06 0.55 -21.11
CA VAL A 623 -15.95 -0.11 -19.79
C VAL A 623 -17.13 0.28 -18.88
N ASN A 624 -17.69 1.49 -19.05
CA ASN A 624 -18.68 2.10 -18.16
C ASN A 624 -20.14 1.87 -18.61
N LYS A 625 -20.38 1.05 -19.63
CA LYS A 625 -21.73 0.79 -20.17
C LYS A 625 -22.70 0.29 -19.10
N THR A 626 -22.22 -0.59 -18.22
CA THR A 626 -23.02 -1.18 -17.15
C THR A 626 -23.49 -0.12 -16.17
N ASP A 627 -22.61 0.78 -15.74
CA ASP A 627 -22.96 1.82 -14.76
C ASP A 627 -23.79 2.92 -15.39
N CYS A 628 -23.55 3.23 -16.67
CA CYS A 628 -24.39 4.11 -17.47
C CYS A 628 -25.83 3.58 -17.57
N SER A 629 -26.00 2.28 -17.85
CA SER A 629 -27.31 1.63 -17.87
C SER A 629 -28.05 1.79 -16.55
N LYS A 630 -27.38 1.49 -15.43
CA LYS A 630 -27.98 1.58 -14.09
C LYS A 630 -28.39 3.01 -13.75
N ALA A 631 -27.53 3.99 -14.04
CA ALA A 631 -27.79 5.41 -13.81
C ALA A 631 -28.99 5.89 -14.64
N LEU A 632 -29.00 5.58 -15.94
CA LEU A 632 -30.10 5.95 -16.84
C LEU A 632 -31.42 5.33 -16.38
N PHE A 633 -31.40 4.04 -16.01
CA PHE A 633 -32.58 3.36 -15.51
C PHE A 633 -33.15 4.03 -14.25
N ALA A 634 -32.30 4.39 -13.29
CA ALA A 634 -32.72 5.09 -12.08
C ALA A 634 -33.38 6.43 -12.40
N LEU A 635 -32.78 7.23 -13.30
CA LEU A 635 -33.34 8.52 -13.74
C LEU A 635 -34.66 8.36 -14.49
N ILE A 636 -34.80 7.35 -15.36
CA ILE A 636 -36.07 7.06 -16.06
C ILE A 636 -37.17 6.69 -15.06
N CYS A 637 -36.84 5.94 -14.01
CA CYS A 637 -37.81 5.60 -12.96
C CYS A 637 -38.34 6.84 -12.25
N CYS A 638 -37.49 7.86 -12.04
CA CYS A 638 -37.88 9.15 -11.46
C CYS A 638 -38.72 10.02 -12.42
N TYR A 639 -38.33 10.13 -13.68
CA TYR A 639 -38.90 11.13 -14.62
C TYR A 639 -39.48 10.50 -15.89
N LYS A 640 -40.44 9.58 -15.74
CA LYS A 640 -41.03 8.82 -16.85
C LYS A 640 -41.61 9.69 -17.96
N GLU A 641 -42.41 10.69 -17.57
CA GLU A 641 -43.04 11.61 -18.53
C GLU A 641 -41.98 12.45 -19.25
N LYS A 642 -40.98 12.93 -18.52
CA LYS A 642 -39.89 13.72 -19.10
C LYS A 642 -39.04 12.92 -20.07
N PHE A 643 -38.79 11.64 -19.78
CA PHE A 643 -38.11 10.74 -20.69
C PHE A 643 -38.85 10.63 -22.03
N VAL A 644 -40.17 10.45 -22.00
CA VAL A 644 -41.00 10.37 -23.22
C VAL A 644 -40.94 11.70 -24.00
N GLU A 645 -41.02 12.84 -23.31
CA GLU A 645 -40.86 14.16 -23.96
C GLU A 645 -39.49 14.30 -24.63
N LEU A 646 -38.40 13.93 -23.94
CA LEU A 646 -37.03 14.04 -24.46
C LEU A 646 -36.83 13.14 -25.68
N VAL A 647 -37.32 11.89 -25.63
CA VAL A 647 -37.28 10.98 -26.79
C VAL A 647 -38.03 11.59 -27.97
N GLN A 648 -39.22 12.18 -27.76
CA GLN A 648 -39.96 12.86 -28.83
C GLN A 648 -39.20 14.06 -29.39
N GLN A 649 -38.56 14.87 -28.55
CA GLN A 649 -37.74 16.00 -28.98
C GLN A 649 -36.54 15.55 -29.81
N ILE A 650 -35.85 14.48 -29.39
CA ILE A 650 -34.73 13.90 -30.13
C ILE A 650 -35.18 13.37 -31.49
N LEU A 651 -36.37 12.74 -31.57
CA LEU A 651 -36.93 12.25 -32.83
C LEU A 651 -37.31 13.39 -33.78
N GLN A 652 -37.88 14.47 -33.25
CA GLN A 652 -38.27 15.65 -34.03
C GLN A 652 -37.08 16.47 -34.53
N SER A 653 -35.94 16.42 -33.83
CA SER A 653 -34.72 17.13 -34.25
C SER A 653 -33.95 16.41 -35.37
N GLN A 654 -34.31 15.16 -35.70
CA GLN A 654 -33.66 14.42 -36.78
C GLN A 654 -34.08 14.95 -38.15
N THR A 655 -33.10 15.26 -38.99
CA THR A 655 -33.35 15.70 -40.38
C THR A 655 -33.66 14.55 -41.33
N ASN A 656 -33.19 13.33 -41.02
CA ASN A 656 -33.41 12.15 -41.86
C ASN A 656 -34.54 11.26 -41.30
N PRO A 657 -35.66 11.09 -42.04
CA PRO A 657 -36.81 10.34 -41.57
C PRO A 657 -36.51 8.85 -41.33
N ALA A 658 -35.59 8.25 -42.09
CA ALA A 658 -35.20 6.85 -41.91
C ALA A 658 -34.39 6.63 -40.62
N TYR A 659 -33.61 7.64 -40.19
CA TYR A 659 -32.90 7.61 -38.92
C TYR A 659 -33.87 7.82 -37.75
N ALA A 660 -34.81 8.76 -37.88
CA ALA A 660 -35.86 8.97 -36.89
C ALA A 660 -36.67 7.68 -36.64
N GLU A 661 -37.05 6.95 -37.69
CA GLU A 661 -37.81 5.69 -37.57
C GLU A 661 -36.99 4.58 -36.86
N LYS A 662 -35.71 4.44 -37.19
CA LYS A 662 -34.81 3.49 -36.52
C LYS A 662 -34.61 3.86 -35.05
N LEU A 663 -34.30 5.11 -34.75
CA LEU A 663 -34.12 5.60 -33.39
C LEU A 663 -35.38 5.41 -32.54
N SER A 664 -36.56 5.65 -33.13
CA SER A 664 -37.86 5.41 -32.48
C SER A 664 -38.04 3.93 -32.13
N THR A 665 -37.63 3.03 -33.02
CA THR A 665 -37.67 1.58 -32.78
C THR A 665 -36.76 1.19 -31.63
N GLU A 666 -35.51 1.68 -31.60
CA GLU A 666 -34.53 1.38 -30.55
C GLU A 666 -35.00 1.88 -29.17
N PHE A 667 -35.49 3.12 -29.06
CA PHE A 667 -36.04 3.64 -27.79
C PHE A 667 -37.27 2.87 -27.30
N ARG A 668 -38.12 2.41 -28.24
CA ARG A 668 -39.25 1.54 -27.90
C ARG A 668 -38.76 0.19 -27.38
N GLU A 669 -37.80 -0.44 -28.04
CA GLU A 669 -37.23 -1.71 -27.59
C GLU A 669 -36.53 -1.63 -26.24
N LEU A 670 -35.90 -0.49 -25.94
CA LEU A 670 -35.27 -0.22 -24.65
C LEU A 670 -36.26 -0.29 -23.48
N THR A 671 -37.51 0.16 -23.67
CA THR A 671 -38.52 0.28 -22.61
C THR A 671 -39.67 -0.74 -22.69
N ASN A 672 -39.83 -1.47 -23.80
CA ASN A 672 -40.96 -2.38 -24.04
C ASN A 672 -41.07 -3.51 -22.99
N ASN A 673 -42.18 -3.70 -22.31
CA ASN A 673 -42.32 -4.76 -21.27
C ASN A 673 -41.27 -4.68 -20.14
N VAL A 674 -40.66 -3.52 -19.92
CA VAL A 674 -39.88 -3.24 -18.70
C VAL A 674 -40.80 -2.43 -17.79
N ASP A 675 -41.21 -3.02 -16.66
CA ASP A 675 -41.88 -2.24 -15.62
C ASP A 675 -40.87 -1.23 -15.11
N LEU A 676 -41.03 0.05 -15.47
CA LEU A 676 -40.18 1.18 -15.06
C LEU A 676 -40.37 1.49 -13.57
N VAL A 677 -40.12 0.49 -12.74
CA VAL A 677 -40.19 0.47 -11.30
C VAL A 677 -38.79 0.11 -10.84
N ASN A 678 -38.26 0.88 -9.89
CA ASN A 678 -36.89 0.72 -9.44
C ASN A 678 -36.75 -0.57 -8.60
N ASN A 679 -36.54 -1.70 -9.28
CA ASN A 679 -36.32 -3.01 -8.69
C ASN A 679 -35.24 -3.77 -9.48
N ARG A 680 -34.58 -4.74 -8.82
CA ARG A 680 -33.45 -5.49 -9.41
C ARG A 680 -33.81 -6.21 -10.72
N PHE A 681 -35.03 -6.70 -10.84
CA PHE A 681 -35.46 -7.47 -12.01
C PHE A 681 -35.66 -6.58 -13.24
N SER A 682 -36.35 -5.45 -13.07
CA SER A 682 -36.53 -4.44 -14.11
C SER A 682 -35.21 -3.81 -14.53
N GLN A 683 -34.32 -3.54 -13.57
CA GLN A 683 -32.98 -3.02 -13.85
C GLN A 683 -32.14 -4.01 -14.67
N PHE A 684 -32.15 -5.30 -14.32
CA PHE A 684 -31.44 -6.33 -15.08
C PHE A 684 -31.95 -6.42 -16.52
N ARG A 685 -33.27 -6.48 -16.71
CA ARG A 685 -33.90 -6.51 -18.04
C ARG A 685 -33.59 -5.27 -18.87
N PHE A 686 -33.51 -4.10 -18.24
CA PHE A 686 -33.13 -2.86 -18.91
C PHE A 686 -31.68 -2.92 -19.38
N SER A 687 -30.74 -3.35 -18.52
CA SER A 687 -29.32 -3.51 -18.91
C SER A 687 -29.10 -4.43 -20.09
N GLU A 688 -29.75 -5.60 -20.14
CA GLU A 688 -29.61 -6.52 -21.29
C GLU A 688 -30.03 -5.89 -22.63
N ARG A 689 -30.95 -4.91 -22.59
CA ARG A 689 -31.45 -4.20 -23.76
C ARG A 689 -30.62 -2.98 -24.08
N PHE A 690 -30.10 -2.32 -23.05
CA PHE A 690 -29.22 -1.17 -23.18
C PHE A 690 -27.96 -1.50 -24.00
N ASP A 691 -27.40 -2.71 -23.83
CA ASP A 691 -26.25 -3.14 -24.63
C ASP A 691 -26.58 -3.20 -26.13
N LYS A 692 -27.75 -3.73 -26.49
CA LYS A 692 -28.21 -3.78 -27.89
C LYS A 692 -28.47 -2.38 -28.43
N PHE A 693 -29.12 -1.55 -27.63
CA PHE A 693 -29.40 -0.15 -27.94
C PHE A 693 -28.12 0.64 -28.25
N LEU A 694 -27.08 0.49 -27.42
CA LEU A 694 -25.78 1.13 -27.65
C LEU A 694 -25.10 0.66 -28.94
N VAL A 695 -25.13 -0.65 -29.22
CA VAL A 695 -24.57 -1.20 -30.46
C VAL A 695 -25.27 -0.59 -31.68
N ASN A 696 -26.61 -0.58 -31.66
CA ASN A 696 -27.41 -0.10 -32.78
C ASN A 696 -27.25 1.40 -33.01
N ILE A 697 -27.19 2.22 -31.94
CA ILE A 697 -26.92 3.66 -32.03
C ILE A 697 -25.47 3.93 -32.48
N GLY A 698 -24.52 3.15 -31.99
CA GLY A 698 -23.12 3.22 -32.39
C GLY A 698 -22.94 3.18 -33.92
N PHE A 699 -23.64 2.24 -34.57
CA PHE A 699 -23.65 2.11 -36.04
C PHE A 699 -24.36 3.25 -36.78
N MET A 700 -25.26 3.99 -36.12
CA MET A 700 -25.98 5.10 -36.76
C MET A 700 -25.14 6.37 -36.85
N TYR A 701 -24.28 6.64 -35.87
CA TYR A 701 -23.46 7.86 -35.81
C TYR A 701 -22.00 7.69 -36.29
N SER A 702 -21.62 6.47 -36.72
CA SER A 702 -20.28 6.15 -37.25
C SER A 702 -20.17 6.20 -38.79
N ASN A 703 -21.17 6.76 -39.48
CA ASN A 703 -21.15 7.03 -40.92
C ASN A 703 -21.22 8.52 -41.24
#